data_AF-A0AAD4KKR9-F1
#
_entry.id   AF-A0AAD4KKR9-F1
#
_cell.length_a   1.000
_cell.length_b   1.000
_cell.length_c   1.000
_cell.angle_alpha   90.00
_cell.angle_beta   90.00
_cell.angle_gamma   90.00
#
_symmetry.space_group_name_H-M   'P 1'
#
loop_
_entity.id
_entity.type
_entity.pdbx_description
1 polymer ?
#
loop_
_entity_poly.entity_id
_entity_poly.type
_entity_poly.pdbx_seq_one_letter_code
_entity_poly.pdbx_strand_id
1 'polypeptide(L)'
;MSNRRLSEPEDPFSLPDRLSDVLSPRSSSSRPANDASTKQHSHEYTHEEAIEDGPDATTRLLGNYERRGSVCGQRECNHGTFSPRPEHYDPGLQGDVFSWGVRSPRFISSGIQTPTTDGTSNTPMLTAQIGAKRRRRMYLYYYIPFLNWVAQYRWDFFRGDLIAALTIASFYIPMALSLSSNLAHAPPINGLYSFVVNPLIYAILGSSPQLIVGPEAAGSLLVGTVVKATVESGHSDESDDIMHAQVVGTVTGLAGAFIFIAGLTRLGFLDNVLSRPFLRGFITAVGVVIFVDQLIPEMGLFEKAKTVNHSSTVEKFLFIIENGQYAHKLTTIVAFSSFGIIMVFRTLKKTLEKRFPQVVYFPDRLLVVVLSAVLTWYFGWDKQGLEILGAVKPGEGSETGLFQFRWPFHPRQMQHIRSSLGTSFVIALLGFFESSVAAKGLGDGARDGIKGAPVSANREMIALGVANIAGGCFMALPAFGGYGRSKVNASTGGRTQMSSIFLSIITFIVVVFFLKYLYYLPKAVLCAMISVVAYSLVEECPHDLRFFIRVRGWSELALMILIFLSTIFYSLTLGIALGCGLSLLRVIRHATKPRIQILGKLPGTPNQFENAELYPEKVEFIEGCLIVKIPEPLTFANTGDLKNRLRRLELYGTNRAHPALPRVRPAENDKNIIFDVHGVTSIDASGTQVLLEIVESYVDRRVRVFFCRLPSLNGSVFELFERSGIVEKCGGTRHFVSSVDEALRLTEIEDVVEEYQESHAADQVP
;
A
#
# COMPACT_ATOMS: atom_id res chain seq x y z
N MET A 1 56.65 19.83 23.03
CA MET A 1 57.67 20.62 22.29
C MET A 1 56.94 21.54 21.29
N SER A 2 57.45 22.76 21.05
CA SER A 2 57.10 23.76 20.00
C SER A 2 55.61 23.99 19.63
N ASN A 3 54.98 25.17 19.81
CA ASN A 3 55.14 26.47 19.10
C ASN A 3 54.95 26.38 17.56
N ARG A 4 54.19 27.23 16.84
CA ARG A 4 53.60 28.60 17.05
C ARG A 4 52.10 28.64 16.58
N ARG A 5 51.18 29.58 16.90
CA ARG A 5 51.09 31.08 16.78
C ARG A 5 51.25 31.57 15.32
N LEU A 6 50.55 32.56 14.74
CA LEU A 6 49.46 33.55 15.07
C LEU A 6 48.87 34.04 13.70
N SER A 7 47.86 34.93 13.49
CA SER A 7 47.00 35.85 14.28
C SER A 7 45.70 36.24 13.49
N GLU A 8 44.81 37.01 14.13
CA GLU A 8 43.56 37.70 13.68
C GLU A 8 43.88 39.23 13.37
N PRO A 9 42.97 40.24 13.19
CA PRO A 9 41.48 40.30 13.13
C PRO A 9 40.82 41.33 12.12
N GLU A 10 39.54 41.67 12.36
CA GLU A 10 38.79 42.95 12.08
C GLU A 10 38.10 43.28 10.72
N ASP A 11 36.75 43.08 10.68
CA ASP A 11 35.65 44.09 10.58
C ASP A 11 35.54 45.13 9.40
N PRO A 12 34.44 45.93 9.27
CA PRO A 12 33.09 45.54 8.80
C PRO A 12 32.55 46.48 7.67
N PHE A 13 31.26 46.36 7.22
CA PHE A 13 30.28 47.48 6.97
C PHE A 13 29.03 47.15 6.08
N SER A 14 27.91 47.82 6.43
CA SER A 14 26.74 48.30 5.65
C SER A 14 26.11 47.54 4.45
N LEU A 15 24.85 47.09 4.67
CA LEU A 15 23.57 47.46 4.00
C LEU A 15 23.36 47.40 2.45
N PRO A 16 22.11 47.21 1.97
CA PRO A 16 21.76 46.99 0.55
C PRO A 16 21.11 48.22 -0.14
N ASP A 17 20.89 48.13 -1.46
CA ASP A 17 19.72 48.78 -2.09
C ASP A 17 19.24 48.08 -3.39
N ARG A 18 18.08 48.52 -3.90
CA ARG A 18 17.37 48.08 -5.12
C ARG A 18 17.81 48.88 -6.35
N LEU A 19 17.59 48.33 -7.55
CA LEU A 19 16.85 48.99 -8.66
C LEU A 19 16.90 48.19 -9.97
N SER A 20 15.73 47.98 -10.61
CA SER A 20 15.55 48.05 -12.08
C SER A 20 14.09 47.77 -12.49
N ASP A 21 13.21 48.77 -12.37
CA ASP A 21 11.86 48.73 -12.94
C ASP A 21 11.81 49.45 -14.30
N VAL A 22 11.69 48.69 -15.38
CA VAL A 22 11.24 49.15 -16.72
C VAL A 22 10.65 47.91 -17.41
N LEU A 23 9.45 47.89 -18.01
CA LEU A 23 8.66 48.95 -18.67
C LEU A 23 7.15 48.83 -18.36
N SER A 24 6.42 49.95 -18.47
CA SER A 24 4.96 49.97 -18.66
C SER A 24 4.54 51.13 -19.56
N PRO A 25 3.44 50.97 -20.34
CA PRO A 25 2.28 51.88 -20.26
C PRO A 25 1.01 51.09 -19.85
N ARG A 26 0.02 51.59 -19.10
CA ARG A 26 -0.90 52.75 -19.30
C ARG A 26 -1.74 52.64 -20.59
N SER A 27 -3.06 52.87 -20.63
CA SER A 27 -4.14 53.05 -19.60
C SER A 27 -5.51 52.89 -20.34
N SER A 28 -6.73 53.34 -19.96
CA SER A 28 -7.29 54.17 -18.87
C SER A 28 -8.85 54.10 -18.89
N SER A 29 -9.51 54.32 -17.73
CA SER A 29 -10.97 54.62 -17.56
C SER A 29 -11.98 53.48 -17.87
N SER A 30 -13.24 53.50 -17.41
CA SER A 30 -14.04 54.55 -16.72
C SER A 30 -15.04 53.98 -15.67
N ARG A 31 -15.59 54.87 -14.81
CA ARG A 31 -16.83 54.66 -14.02
C ARG A 31 -17.98 55.46 -14.65
N PRO A 32 -19.25 55.17 -14.31
CA PRO A 32 -19.95 56.09 -13.39
C PRO A 32 -20.64 55.33 -12.23
N ALA A 33 -21.65 55.93 -11.59
CA ALA A 33 -22.30 55.45 -10.37
C ALA A 33 -23.83 55.78 -10.34
N ASN A 34 -24.46 55.52 -9.20
CA ASN A 34 -25.74 56.04 -8.67
C ASN A 34 -27.08 55.29 -8.89
N ASP A 35 -27.84 55.31 -7.78
CA ASP A 35 -29.29 55.45 -7.60
C ASP A 35 -30.33 54.34 -7.92
N ALA A 36 -30.73 53.68 -6.82
CA ALA A 36 -32.07 53.80 -6.21
C ALA A 36 -33.36 53.33 -6.95
N SER A 37 -33.78 52.13 -6.54
CA SER A 37 -35.06 51.89 -5.85
C SER A 37 -36.39 51.58 -6.60
N THR A 38 -37.12 50.63 -5.99
CA THR A 38 -38.59 50.50 -5.89
C THR A 38 -39.41 49.95 -7.08
N LYS A 39 -40.48 49.21 -6.70
CA LYS A 39 -41.59 48.63 -7.48
C LYS A 39 -41.20 47.38 -8.30
N GLN A 40 -41.67 46.18 -7.95
CA GLN A 40 -43.06 45.68 -7.91
C GLN A 40 -43.74 45.72 -9.29
N HIS A 41 -43.96 44.54 -9.87
CA HIS A 41 -45.32 44.09 -10.17
C HIS A 41 -45.40 42.56 -10.13
N SER A 42 -46.55 42.04 -9.71
CA SER A 42 -46.88 40.63 -9.59
C SER A 42 -47.88 40.22 -10.67
N HIS A 43 -47.70 39.05 -11.28
CA HIS A 43 -48.75 38.07 -11.56
C HIS A 43 -48.08 36.70 -11.86
N GLU A 44 -48.74 35.54 -11.88
CA GLU A 44 -49.76 34.93 -11.01
C GLU A 44 -50.09 33.56 -11.63
N TYR A 45 -50.19 32.53 -10.79
CA TYR A 45 -50.47 31.11 -11.05
C TYR A 45 -50.90 30.59 -12.44
N THR A 46 -50.25 29.49 -12.82
CA THR A 46 -50.96 28.19 -12.98
C THR A 46 -50.14 27.05 -12.37
N HIS A 47 -50.79 26.16 -11.61
CA HIS A 47 -50.21 24.91 -11.12
C HIS A 47 -50.52 23.75 -12.08
N GLU A 48 -49.58 22.82 -12.25
CA GLU A 48 -49.87 21.38 -12.27
C GLU A 48 -48.85 20.68 -11.36
N GLU A 49 -49.32 19.83 -10.45
CA GLU A 49 -48.48 19.16 -9.45
C GLU A 49 -48.14 17.72 -9.86
N ALA A 50 -46.87 17.34 -9.71
CA ALA A 50 -46.41 15.97 -9.95
C ALA A 50 -45.35 15.51 -8.93
N ILE A 51 -45.78 15.39 -7.66
CA ILE A 51 -45.21 14.54 -6.60
C ILE A 51 -43.66 14.57 -6.48
N GLU A 52 -43.13 15.44 -5.62
CA GLU A 52 -41.72 15.37 -5.21
C GLU A 52 -41.45 14.15 -4.31
N ASP A 53 -40.61 13.22 -4.78
CA ASP A 53 -40.02 12.18 -3.94
C ASP A 53 -38.78 12.75 -3.21
N GLY A 54 -38.77 12.67 -1.88
CA GLY A 54 -37.86 13.47 -1.04
C GLY A 54 -36.36 13.13 -1.19
N PRO A 55 -35.45 14.11 -1.04
CA PRO A 55 -34.03 13.94 -1.38
C PRO A 55 -33.32 12.85 -0.56
N ASP A 56 -32.77 11.84 -1.26
CA ASP A 56 -32.13 10.66 -0.67
C ASP A 56 -30.85 11.02 0.11
N ALA A 57 -30.41 10.12 1.00
CA ALA A 57 -29.41 10.40 2.02
C ALA A 57 -28.02 10.83 1.49
N THR A 58 -27.69 10.49 0.24
CA THR A 58 -26.49 10.94 -0.47
C THR A 58 -26.44 12.46 -0.65
N THR A 59 -27.58 13.12 -0.88
CA THR A 59 -27.65 14.58 -1.07
C THR A 59 -27.27 15.34 0.21
N ARG A 60 -27.59 14.78 1.39
CA ARG A 60 -27.21 15.35 2.69
C ARG A 60 -25.70 15.26 2.98
N LEU A 61 -24.99 14.29 2.41
CA LEU A 61 -23.53 14.18 2.53
C LEU A 61 -22.79 15.28 1.76
N LEU A 62 -23.39 15.78 0.67
CA LEU A 62 -22.82 16.89 -0.12
C LEU A 62 -23.09 18.24 0.56
N GLY A 63 -24.35 18.56 0.88
CA GLY A 63 -24.72 19.87 1.45
C GLY A 63 -24.06 20.19 2.80
N ASN A 64 -23.74 19.18 3.61
CA ASN A 64 -23.00 19.35 4.86
C ASN A 64 -21.49 19.60 4.67
N TYR A 65 -20.93 19.29 3.49
CA TYR A 65 -19.54 19.62 3.16
C TYR A 65 -19.40 21.03 2.58
N GLU A 66 -20.43 21.52 1.89
CA GLU A 66 -20.45 22.85 1.27
C GLU A 66 -20.76 23.97 2.29
N ARG A 67 -21.50 23.67 3.37
CA ARG A 67 -21.82 24.64 4.44
C ARG A 67 -20.71 24.85 5.49
N ARG A 68 -19.49 25.16 5.05
CA ARG A 68 -18.46 25.83 5.87
C ARG A 68 -17.74 26.95 5.11
N GLY A 69 -18.53 27.94 4.68
CA GLY A 69 -18.05 29.23 4.17
C GLY A 69 -17.94 30.30 5.27
N SER A 70 -16.83 31.04 5.24
CA SER A 70 -16.40 32.14 6.13
C SER A 70 -17.47 33.05 6.75
N VAL A 71 -17.24 33.44 8.02
CA VAL A 71 -17.61 34.74 8.62
C VAL A 71 -16.37 35.29 9.36
N CYS A 72 -16.19 36.62 9.38
CA CYS A 72 -15.01 37.33 9.90
C CYS A 72 -14.83 37.24 11.43
N GLY A 73 -13.67 37.52 12.05
CA GLY A 73 -12.33 37.82 11.51
C GLY A 73 -11.67 39.09 12.10
N GLN A 74 -10.49 38.98 12.71
CA GLN A 74 -9.52 40.08 12.95
C GLN A 74 -8.11 39.55 13.28
N ARG A 75 -7.09 40.31 12.84
CA ARG A 75 -5.71 40.48 13.35
C ARG A 75 -4.78 39.28 13.66
N GLU A 76 -3.49 39.63 13.68
CA GLU A 76 -2.30 38.79 13.80
C GLU A 76 -2.24 37.97 15.09
N CYS A 77 -1.74 36.73 15.01
CA CYS A 77 -0.82 36.18 16.02
C CYS A 77 -0.04 34.98 15.47
N ASN A 78 1.23 34.84 15.89
CA ASN A 78 2.07 33.65 15.66
C ASN A 78 2.03 32.72 16.91
N HIS A 79 2.75 31.59 16.81
CA HIS A 79 2.95 30.55 17.83
C HIS A 79 1.83 29.50 17.95
N GLY A 80 2.11 28.41 18.67
CA GLY A 80 1.24 27.23 18.73
C GLY A 80 1.33 26.50 20.08
N THR A 81 1.44 25.17 20.04
CA THR A 81 1.47 24.20 21.17
C THR A 81 0.16 23.95 21.95
N PHE A 82 -0.12 22.66 22.14
CA PHE A 82 -0.92 21.97 23.17
C PHE A 82 -2.42 22.29 23.46
N SER A 83 -3.20 21.20 23.41
CA SER A 83 -4.26 20.78 24.36
C SER A 83 -5.47 21.69 24.66
N PRO A 84 -6.72 21.22 24.41
CA PRO A 84 -7.90 21.84 25.00
C PRO A 84 -8.02 21.48 26.49
N ARG A 85 -8.40 22.46 27.32
CA ARG A 85 -8.87 22.26 28.70
C ARG A 85 -10.40 22.08 28.72
N PRO A 86 -10.97 21.32 29.68
CA PRO A 86 -12.41 21.36 29.93
C PRO A 86 -12.80 22.65 30.69
N GLU A 87 -14.01 23.16 30.43
CA GLU A 87 -14.57 24.32 31.12
C GLU A 87 -15.24 23.93 32.46
N HIS A 88 -15.35 24.88 33.38
CA HIS A 88 -16.06 24.71 34.66
C HIS A 88 -17.56 24.98 34.52
N TYR A 89 -18.34 24.52 35.50
CA TYR A 89 -19.80 24.67 35.56
C TYR A 89 -20.19 25.18 36.95
N ASP A 90 -20.64 26.44 37.04
CA ASP A 90 -21.14 27.06 38.27
C ASP A 90 -22.68 27.07 38.31
N PRO A 91 -23.32 26.56 39.37
CA PRO A 91 -24.77 26.58 39.51
C PRO A 91 -25.26 27.72 40.41
N GLY A 92 -26.02 28.67 39.87
CA GLY A 92 -26.82 29.57 40.72
C GLY A 92 -27.34 30.85 40.08
N LEU A 93 -28.64 30.89 39.79
CA LEU A 93 -29.58 31.90 40.32
C LEU A 93 -31.02 31.54 39.93
N GLN A 94 -31.98 32.06 40.71
CA GLN A 94 -33.39 31.70 40.66
C GLN A 94 -34.24 32.98 40.58
N GLY A 95 -35.20 33.03 39.64
CA GLY A 95 -36.06 34.20 39.42
C GLY A 95 -37.10 33.93 38.34
N ASP A 96 -38.34 34.36 38.58
CA ASP A 96 -39.53 33.89 37.86
C ASP A 96 -40.05 34.82 36.74
N VAL A 97 -41.08 34.33 36.05
CA VAL A 97 -42.10 35.04 35.26
C VAL A 97 -41.66 35.63 33.90
N PHE A 98 -41.92 34.90 32.80
CA PHE A 98 -43.17 35.10 32.03
C PHE A 98 -43.42 33.98 31.00
N SER A 99 -44.69 33.67 30.77
CA SER A 99 -45.14 32.67 29.78
C SER A 99 -45.67 33.35 28.52
N TRP A 100 -45.19 32.91 27.35
CA TRP A 100 -45.99 32.78 26.12
C TRP A 100 -45.48 31.58 25.31
N GLY A 101 -46.40 30.76 24.80
CA GLY A 101 -46.10 29.38 24.41
C GLY A 101 -45.64 29.18 22.95
N VAL A 102 -44.62 28.34 22.78
CA VAL A 102 -44.33 27.64 21.51
C VAL A 102 -44.45 26.13 21.76
N ARG A 103 -45.12 25.40 20.86
CA ARG A 103 -45.35 23.95 21.00
C ARG A 103 -44.04 23.17 20.86
N SER A 104 -43.49 22.67 21.96
CA SER A 104 -42.45 21.64 21.95
C SER A 104 -43.01 20.29 21.49
N PRO A 105 -42.35 19.57 20.55
CA PRO A 105 -42.69 18.18 20.24
C PRO A 105 -42.50 17.28 21.46
N ARG A 106 -43.35 16.26 21.61
CA ARG A 106 -43.25 15.31 22.73
C ARG A 106 -41.92 14.57 22.69
N PHE A 107 -41.09 14.76 23.73
CA PHE A 107 -40.01 13.82 24.03
C PHE A 107 -40.61 12.45 24.37
N ILE A 108 -40.31 11.43 23.58
CA ILE A 108 -40.58 10.04 23.94
C ILE A 108 -39.42 9.57 24.81
N SER A 109 -39.71 9.23 26.06
CA SER A 109 -38.74 8.70 27.02
C SER A 109 -38.42 7.22 26.72
N SER A 110 -37.70 6.95 25.64
CA SER A 110 -37.01 5.66 25.46
C SER A 110 -35.76 5.64 26.35
N GLY A 111 -35.74 4.78 27.37
CA GLY A 111 -34.67 4.75 28.36
C GLY A 111 -33.27 4.58 27.75
N ILE A 112 -32.31 5.34 28.26
CA ILE A 112 -30.89 5.19 27.90
C ILE A 112 -30.37 3.93 28.57
N GLN A 113 -30.47 2.79 27.87
CA GLN A 113 -29.67 1.61 28.22
C GLN A 113 -28.21 1.92 27.89
N THR A 114 -27.40 2.15 28.93
CA THR A 114 -25.95 2.10 28.83
C THR A 114 -25.56 0.69 28.36
N PRO A 115 -24.85 0.53 27.22
CA PRO A 115 -24.55 -0.79 26.68
C PRO A 115 -23.58 -1.54 27.60
N THR A 116 -23.86 -2.81 27.87
CA THR A 116 -22.92 -3.73 28.50
C THR A 116 -21.70 -3.92 27.60
N THR A 117 -20.51 -3.96 28.19
CA THR A 117 -19.22 -3.82 27.47
C THR A 117 -18.73 -5.10 26.79
N ASP A 118 -19.63 -5.88 26.19
CA ASP A 118 -19.28 -7.01 25.32
C ASP A 118 -18.84 -6.50 23.94
N GLY A 119 -17.53 -6.25 23.77
CA GLY A 119 -16.78 -6.27 22.50
C GLY A 119 -17.32 -5.55 21.26
N THR A 120 -18.37 -4.74 21.38
CA THR A 120 -19.23 -4.33 20.27
C THR A 120 -18.77 -3.00 19.70
N SER A 121 -18.21 -3.05 18.49
CA SER A 121 -17.75 -1.86 17.76
C SER A 121 -18.81 -0.74 17.77
N ASN A 122 -18.40 0.53 17.89
CA ASN A 122 -19.29 1.70 17.85
C ASN A 122 -20.04 1.89 16.50
N THR A 123 -19.82 0.99 15.53
CA THR A 123 -20.45 0.98 14.20
C THR A 123 -21.98 1.15 14.24
N PRO A 124 -22.78 0.49 15.11
CA PRO A 124 -24.23 0.70 15.16
C PRO A 124 -24.61 2.12 15.56
N MET A 125 -23.92 2.71 16.55
CA MET A 125 -24.13 4.09 16.99
C MET A 125 -23.84 5.08 15.87
N LEU A 126 -22.70 4.92 15.19
CA LEU A 126 -22.33 5.76 14.03
C LEU A 126 -23.30 5.57 12.85
N THR A 127 -23.75 4.34 12.59
CA THR A 127 -24.74 4.02 11.54
C THR A 127 -26.10 4.66 11.84
N ALA A 128 -26.50 4.71 13.11
CA ALA A 128 -27.72 5.37 13.57
C ALA A 128 -27.62 6.90 13.47
N GLN A 129 -26.51 7.51 13.91
CA GLN A 129 -26.25 8.95 13.78
C GLN A 129 -26.29 9.43 12.31
N ILE A 130 -25.80 8.61 11.37
CA ILE A 130 -25.80 8.91 9.93
C ILE A 130 -27.17 8.60 9.28
N GLY A 131 -28.10 7.97 9.98
CA GLY A 131 -29.43 7.62 9.45
C GLY A 131 -29.40 6.59 8.31
N ALA A 132 -28.39 5.71 8.31
CA ALA A 132 -28.05 4.85 7.17
C ALA A 132 -29.02 3.66 6.96
N LYS A 133 -30.24 3.95 6.50
CA LYS A 133 -31.37 3.00 6.30
C LYS A 133 -31.09 1.74 5.44
N ARG A 134 -29.96 1.63 4.72
CA ARG A 134 -29.69 0.54 3.76
C ARG A 134 -28.34 -0.17 3.97
N ARG A 135 -28.07 -0.68 5.18
CA ARG A 135 -26.85 -1.46 5.55
C ARG A 135 -26.43 -2.53 4.51
N ARG A 136 -27.39 -3.21 3.86
CA ARG A 136 -27.09 -4.18 2.78
C ARG A 136 -26.45 -3.56 1.53
N ARG A 137 -26.84 -2.35 1.10
CA ARG A 137 -26.21 -1.66 -0.04
C ARG A 137 -24.75 -1.30 0.25
N MET A 138 -24.44 -0.88 1.49
CA MET A 138 -23.06 -0.54 1.89
C MET A 138 -22.11 -1.73 1.82
N TYR A 139 -22.53 -2.92 2.27
CA TYR A 139 -21.73 -4.15 2.06
C TYR A 139 -21.59 -4.48 0.58
N LEU A 140 -22.63 -4.32 -0.24
CA LEU A 140 -22.57 -4.59 -1.68
C LEU A 140 -21.58 -3.64 -2.39
N TYR A 141 -21.58 -2.34 -2.06
CA TYR A 141 -20.60 -1.36 -2.56
C TYR A 141 -19.16 -1.64 -2.10
N TYR A 142 -18.97 -2.29 -0.94
CA TYR A 142 -17.65 -2.66 -0.42
C TYR A 142 -17.04 -3.85 -1.16
N TYR A 143 -17.85 -4.88 -1.43
CA TYR A 143 -17.45 -6.14 -2.09
C TYR A 143 -17.51 -6.10 -3.62
N ILE A 144 -18.34 -5.23 -4.21
CA ILE A 144 -18.45 -5.03 -5.66
C ILE A 144 -18.21 -3.53 -5.96
N PRO A 145 -16.94 -3.08 -6.07
CA PRO A 145 -16.58 -1.68 -6.28
C PRO A 145 -17.25 -1.02 -7.49
N PHE A 146 -17.58 -1.80 -8.54
CA PHE A 146 -18.37 -1.37 -9.70
C PHE A 146 -19.56 -0.49 -9.33
N LEU A 147 -20.36 -0.95 -8.37
CA LEU A 147 -21.63 -0.31 -7.99
C LEU A 147 -21.42 1.01 -7.24
N ASN A 148 -20.20 1.27 -6.74
CA ASN A 148 -19.80 2.56 -6.17
C ASN A 148 -19.19 3.47 -7.25
N TRP A 149 -18.23 2.97 -8.05
CA TRP A 149 -17.52 3.82 -9.00
C TRP A 149 -18.37 4.25 -10.20
N VAL A 150 -19.28 3.39 -10.68
CA VAL A 150 -20.23 3.75 -11.75
C VAL A 150 -21.18 4.87 -11.30
N ALA A 151 -21.62 4.85 -10.03
CA ALA A 151 -22.46 5.91 -9.47
C ALA A 151 -21.71 7.25 -9.26
N GLN A 152 -20.39 7.24 -9.28
CA GLN A 152 -19.53 8.43 -9.28
C GLN A 152 -19.02 8.81 -10.68
N TYR A 153 -19.44 8.10 -11.74
CA TYR A 153 -18.88 8.30 -13.08
C TYR A 153 -19.36 9.60 -13.72
N ARG A 154 -18.41 10.40 -14.22
CA ARG A 154 -18.67 11.64 -14.96
C ARG A 154 -18.35 11.46 -16.43
N TRP A 155 -19.20 11.99 -17.30
CA TRP A 155 -18.96 12.02 -18.76
C TRP A 155 -17.64 12.71 -19.15
N ASP A 156 -17.12 13.60 -18.31
CA ASP A 156 -15.79 14.21 -18.46
C ASP A 156 -14.65 13.17 -18.48
N PHE A 157 -14.80 12.05 -17.77
CA PHE A 157 -13.79 10.98 -17.68
C PHE A 157 -13.78 10.09 -18.94
N PHE A 158 -14.90 9.98 -19.65
CA PHE A 158 -15.08 9.11 -20.83
C PHE A 158 -13.96 9.31 -21.86
N ARG A 159 -13.63 10.57 -22.16
CA ARG A 159 -12.57 10.91 -23.12
C ARG A 159 -11.19 10.44 -22.65
N GLY A 160 -10.89 10.57 -21.37
CA GLY A 160 -9.62 10.11 -20.79
C GLY A 160 -9.51 8.59 -20.76
N ASP A 161 -10.53 7.91 -20.22
CA ASP A 161 -10.55 6.46 -20.08
C ASP A 161 -10.50 5.75 -21.45
N LEU A 162 -11.22 6.26 -22.47
CA LEU A 162 -11.21 5.70 -23.82
C LEU A 162 -9.86 5.89 -24.53
N ILE A 163 -9.28 7.08 -24.44
CA ILE A 163 -8.00 7.40 -25.12
C ILE A 163 -6.84 6.68 -24.44
N ALA A 164 -6.87 6.54 -23.11
CA ALA A 164 -5.92 5.72 -22.39
C ALA A 164 -6.06 4.23 -22.78
N ALA A 165 -7.28 3.69 -22.86
CA ALA A 165 -7.53 2.32 -23.30
C ALA A 165 -7.02 2.03 -24.72
N LEU A 166 -7.31 2.92 -25.69
CA LEU A 166 -6.78 2.85 -27.06
C LEU A 166 -5.24 2.88 -27.07
N THR A 167 -4.64 3.74 -26.24
CA THR A 167 -3.19 3.89 -26.13
C THR A 167 -2.51 2.68 -25.48
N ILE A 168 -3.18 1.98 -24.56
CA ILE A 168 -2.68 0.71 -24.00
C ILE A 168 -2.79 -0.39 -25.04
N ALA A 169 -3.97 -0.54 -25.66
CA ALA A 169 -4.27 -1.58 -26.63
C ALA A 169 -3.26 -1.61 -27.79
N SER A 170 -2.83 -0.43 -28.28
CA SER A 170 -1.98 -0.31 -29.47
C SER A 170 -0.63 -1.05 -29.38
N PHE A 171 -0.08 -1.22 -28.18
CA PHE A 171 1.19 -1.93 -27.98
C PHE A 171 1.07 -3.18 -27.09
N TYR A 172 0.08 -3.25 -26.19
CA TYR A 172 -0.11 -4.44 -25.36
C TYR A 172 -0.78 -5.63 -26.07
N ILE A 173 -1.61 -5.39 -27.09
CA ILE A 173 -2.17 -6.49 -27.91
C ILE A 173 -1.03 -7.23 -28.65
N PRO A 174 -0.14 -6.55 -29.42
CA PRO A 174 1.06 -7.16 -29.98
C PRO A 174 1.99 -7.82 -28.94
N MET A 175 2.14 -7.21 -27.76
CA MET A 175 2.96 -7.77 -26.68
C MET A 175 2.39 -9.11 -26.19
N ALA A 176 1.08 -9.19 -25.90
CA ALA A 176 0.45 -10.41 -25.40
C ALA A 176 0.50 -11.57 -26.42
N LEU A 177 0.37 -11.27 -27.71
CA LEU A 177 0.60 -12.23 -28.79
C LEU A 177 2.01 -12.82 -28.70
N SER A 178 3.03 -11.97 -28.59
CA SER A 178 4.43 -12.38 -28.47
C SER A 178 4.77 -13.09 -27.15
N LEU A 179 4.10 -12.78 -26.04
CA LEU A 179 4.28 -13.48 -24.76
C LEU A 179 3.72 -14.91 -24.82
N SER A 180 2.57 -15.09 -25.47
CA SER A 180 1.94 -16.40 -25.63
C SER A 180 2.79 -17.32 -26.50
N SER A 181 3.22 -16.86 -27.67
CA SER A 181 4.03 -17.69 -28.59
C SER A 181 5.45 -17.93 -28.09
N ASN A 182 6.16 -16.90 -27.62
CA ASN A 182 7.61 -16.98 -27.44
C ASN A 182 8.04 -17.37 -26.02
N LEU A 183 7.19 -17.14 -25.01
CA LEU A 183 7.51 -17.43 -23.60
C LEU A 183 6.62 -18.52 -23.01
N ALA A 184 5.34 -18.57 -23.37
CA ALA A 184 4.42 -19.59 -22.85
C ALA A 184 4.30 -20.85 -23.74
N HIS A 185 4.93 -20.86 -24.92
CA HIS A 185 4.82 -21.92 -25.93
C HIS A 185 3.37 -22.31 -26.23
N ALA A 186 2.50 -21.30 -26.38
CA ALA A 186 1.06 -21.44 -26.52
C ALA A 186 0.54 -20.66 -27.73
N PRO A 187 -0.66 -20.99 -28.27
CA PRO A 187 -1.24 -20.25 -29.39
C PRO A 187 -1.27 -18.75 -29.11
N PRO A 188 -0.92 -17.86 -30.07
CA PRO A 188 -0.83 -16.42 -29.83
C PRO A 188 -2.11 -15.81 -29.21
N ILE A 189 -3.27 -16.33 -29.61
CA ILE A 189 -4.59 -15.85 -29.21
C ILE A 189 -4.88 -15.97 -27.71
N ASN A 190 -4.24 -16.92 -27.00
CA ASN A 190 -4.42 -17.11 -25.55
C ASN A 190 -3.92 -15.92 -24.73
N GLY A 191 -2.93 -15.18 -25.25
CA GLY A 191 -2.52 -13.89 -24.68
C GLY A 191 -3.59 -12.80 -24.85
N LEU A 192 -4.34 -12.81 -25.96
CA LEU A 192 -5.43 -11.86 -26.19
C LEU A 192 -6.68 -12.17 -25.38
N TYR A 193 -7.01 -13.45 -25.18
CA TYR A 193 -8.08 -13.86 -24.26
C TYR A 193 -7.86 -13.30 -22.85
N SER A 194 -6.61 -13.23 -22.39
CA SER A 194 -6.23 -12.62 -21.11
C SER A 194 -6.56 -11.13 -21.04
N PHE A 195 -6.37 -10.37 -22.13
CA PHE A 195 -6.75 -8.96 -22.22
C PHE A 195 -8.24 -8.70 -22.47
N VAL A 196 -9.01 -9.70 -22.95
CA VAL A 196 -10.47 -9.60 -23.02
C VAL A 196 -11.10 -9.87 -21.65
N VAL A 197 -10.74 -10.99 -21.00
CA VAL A 197 -11.44 -11.47 -19.79
C VAL A 197 -10.96 -10.75 -18.53
N ASN A 198 -9.66 -10.73 -18.27
CA ASN A 198 -9.16 -10.34 -16.95
C ASN A 198 -9.34 -8.83 -16.64
N PRO A 199 -9.16 -7.88 -17.59
CA PRO A 199 -9.50 -6.47 -17.37
C PRO A 199 -10.98 -6.22 -17.09
N LEU A 200 -11.88 -6.98 -17.73
CA LEU A 200 -13.33 -6.85 -17.55
C LEU A 200 -13.76 -7.29 -16.14
N ILE A 201 -13.29 -8.46 -15.70
CA ILE A 201 -13.56 -8.96 -14.34
C ILE A 201 -12.90 -8.06 -13.29
N TYR A 202 -11.67 -7.59 -13.53
CA TYR A 202 -11.00 -6.65 -12.64
C TYR A 202 -11.73 -5.30 -12.54
N ALA A 203 -12.30 -4.78 -13.62
CA ALA A 203 -13.07 -3.53 -13.56
C ALA A 203 -14.33 -3.61 -12.67
N ILE A 204 -14.87 -4.83 -12.48
CA ILE A 204 -16.04 -5.09 -11.65
C ILE A 204 -15.65 -5.21 -10.16
N LEU A 205 -14.57 -5.93 -9.86
CA LEU A 205 -14.18 -6.35 -8.50
C LEU A 205 -12.99 -5.59 -7.89
N GLY A 206 -12.14 -4.99 -8.72
CA GLY A 206 -10.89 -4.34 -8.32
C GLY A 206 -11.08 -3.01 -7.59
N SER A 207 -10.25 -2.77 -6.57
CA SER A 207 -10.31 -1.57 -5.73
C SER A 207 -9.42 -0.42 -6.23
N SER A 208 -8.38 -0.69 -7.03
CA SER A 208 -7.55 0.36 -7.63
C SER A 208 -8.17 0.91 -8.94
N PRO A 209 -8.35 2.25 -9.08
CA PRO A 209 -9.07 2.82 -10.22
C PRO A 209 -8.24 2.99 -11.49
N GLN A 210 -6.90 2.95 -11.42
CA GLN A 210 -6.02 3.15 -12.58
C GLN A 210 -5.25 1.87 -12.98
N LEU A 211 -5.41 0.78 -12.22
CA LEU A 211 -4.70 -0.47 -12.44
C LEU A 211 -5.22 -1.22 -13.67
N ILE A 212 -4.30 -1.60 -14.55
CA ILE A 212 -4.58 -2.41 -15.75
C ILE A 212 -4.08 -3.84 -15.52
N VAL A 213 -5.01 -4.79 -15.54
CA VAL A 213 -4.73 -6.24 -15.53
C VAL A 213 -4.48 -6.74 -16.97
N GLY A 214 -3.86 -7.91 -17.13
CA GLY A 214 -3.37 -8.46 -18.39
C GLY A 214 -2.07 -9.23 -18.20
N PRO A 215 -1.62 -10.01 -19.22
CA PRO A 215 -0.49 -10.92 -19.11
C PRO A 215 0.84 -10.21 -18.86
N GLU A 216 1.80 -10.95 -18.32
CA GLU A 216 3.12 -10.46 -17.90
C GLU A 216 4.21 -11.52 -18.22
N ALA A 217 5.46 -11.09 -18.40
CA ALA A 217 6.52 -11.91 -18.97
C ALA A 217 7.01 -13.02 -18.06
N ALA A 218 7.25 -12.76 -16.77
CA ALA A 218 7.68 -13.78 -15.83
C ALA A 218 6.57 -14.83 -15.59
N GLY A 219 5.30 -14.40 -15.51
CA GLY A 219 4.15 -15.29 -15.50
C GLY A 219 4.07 -16.19 -16.75
N SER A 220 4.25 -15.60 -17.94
CA SER A 220 4.20 -16.32 -19.22
C SER A 220 5.34 -17.36 -19.34
N LEU A 221 6.56 -17.00 -18.95
CA LEU A 221 7.71 -17.92 -18.96
C LEU A 221 7.49 -19.12 -18.04
N LEU A 222 6.97 -18.90 -16.84
CA LEU A 222 6.67 -19.99 -15.90
C LEU A 222 5.58 -20.93 -16.44
N VAL A 223 4.57 -20.42 -17.14
CA VAL A 223 3.60 -21.26 -17.89
C VAL A 223 4.32 -22.08 -18.97
N GLY A 224 5.22 -21.46 -19.73
CA GLY A 224 6.01 -22.15 -20.76
C GLY A 224 6.85 -23.32 -20.23
N THR A 225 7.41 -23.20 -19.01
CA THR A 225 8.11 -24.34 -18.38
C THR A 225 7.19 -25.53 -18.08
N VAL A 226 5.90 -25.28 -17.77
CA VAL A 226 4.91 -26.34 -17.54
C VAL A 226 4.45 -26.97 -18.85
N VAL A 227 4.23 -26.15 -19.89
CA VAL A 227 3.91 -26.63 -21.24
C VAL A 227 5.04 -27.52 -21.77
N LYS A 228 6.29 -27.04 -21.70
CA LYS A 228 7.48 -27.79 -22.12
C LYS A 228 7.66 -29.10 -21.36
N ALA A 229 7.47 -29.11 -20.03
CA ALA A 229 7.51 -30.34 -19.24
C ALA A 229 6.36 -31.33 -19.58
N THR A 230 5.23 -30.85 -20.11
CA THR A 230 4.13 -31.70 -20.59
C THR A 230 4.50 -32.37 -21.92
N VAL A 231 5.18 -31.66 -22.81
CA VAL A 231 5.75 -32.22 -24.05
C VAL A 231 6.87 -33.23 -23.74
N GLU A 232 7.86 -32.85 -22.93
CA GLU A 232 9.01 -33.70 -22.57
C GLU A 232 8.62 -34.99 -21.86
N SER A 233 7.46 -35.02 -21.19
CA SER A 233 6.91 -36.23 -20.56
C SER A 233 6.05 -37.08 -21.50
N GLY A 234 5.99 -36.77 -22.79
CA GLY A 234 5.28 -37.55 -23.80
C GLY A 234 3.75 -37.47 -23.73
N HIS A 235 3.20 -36.43 -23.08
CA HIS A 235 1.74 -36.26 -22.92
C HIS A 235 1.11 -35.36 -24.00
N SER A 236 1.91 -34.72 -24.85
CA SER A 236 1.48 -33.90 -25.99
C SER A 236 2.63 -33.71 -26.98
N ASP A 237 2.36 -33.78 -28.29
CA ASP A 237 3.34 -33.40 -29.31
C ASP A 237 3.57 -31.86 -29.34
N GLU A 238 4.69 -31.40 -29.90
CA GLU A 238 5.02 -29.97 -30.10
C GLU A 238 4.04 -29.20 -31.01
N SER A 239 3.09 -29.90 -31.65
CA SER A 239 2.05 -29.33 -32.50
C SER A 239 0.65 -29.33 -31.87
N ASP A 240 0.48 -29.83 -30.63
CA ASP A 240 -0.82 -29.86 -29.95
C ASP A 240 -1.12 -28.52 -29.25
N ASP A 241 -1.38 -27.50 -30.08
CA ASP A 241 -1.87 -26.17 -29.72
C ASP A 241 -3.07 -26.23 -28.74
N ILE A 242 -3.92 -27.26 -28.84
CA ILE A 242 -5.11 -27.44 -28.01
C ILE A 242 -4.74 -27.90 -26.60
N MET A 243 -3.79 -28.82 -26.45
CA MET A 243 -3.31 -29.26 -25.14
C MET A 243 -2.42 -28.21 -24.50
N HIS A 244 -1.58 -27.50 -25.26
CA HIS A 244 -0.82 -26.36 -24.75
C HIS A 244 -1.76 -25.28 -24.19
N ALA A 245 -2.82 -24.93 -24.93
CA ALA A 245 -3.87 -24.04 -24.45
C ALA A 245 -4.63 -24.55 -23.20
N GLN A 246 -4.85 -25.87 -23.07
CA GLN A 246 -5.45 -26.45 -21.86
C GLN A 246 -4.53 -26.40 -20.64
N VAL A 247 -3.23 -26.66 -20.82
CA VAL A 247 -2.23 -26.53 -19.75
C VAL A 247 -2.14 -25.08 -19.28
N VAL A 248 -2.09 -24.11 -20.21
CA VAL A 248 -2.16 -22.67 -19.92
C VAL A 248 -3.40 -22.34 -19.08
N GLY A 249 -4.60 -22.75 -19.51
CA GLY A 249 -5.84 -22.52 -18.77
C GLY A 249 -5.84 -23.15 -17.37
N THR A 250 -5.24 -24.33 -17.22
CA THR A 250 -5.10 -25.06 -15.95
C THR A 250 -4.18 -24.31 -14.98
N VAL A 251 -3.00 -23.89 -15.44
CA VAL A 251 -2.02 -23.11 -14.65
C VAL A 251 -2.60 -21.75 -14.23
N THR A 252 -3.24 -21.02 -15.16
CA THR A 252 -3.90 -19.74 -14.89
C THR A 252 -5.04 -19.89 -13.89
N GLY A 253 -5.86 -20.94 -14.04
CA GLY A 253 -6.94 -21.27 -13.10
C GLY A 253 -6.41 -21.56 -11.70
N LEU A 254 -5.37 -22.40 -11.57
CA LEU A 254 -4.73 -22.72 -10.28
C LEU A 254 -4.09 -21.49 -9.63
N ALA A 255 -3.39 -20.66 -10.39
CA ALA A 255 -2.82 -19.41 -9.88
C ALA A 255 -3.92 -18.47 -9.36
N GLY A 256 -5.02 -18.34 -10.11
CA GLY A 256 -6.20 -17.61 -9.67
C GLY A 256 -6.84 -18.18 -8.40
N ALA A 257 -6.95 -19.51 -8.30
CA ALA A 257 -7.47 -20.19 -7.12
C ALA A 257 -6.63 -19.95 -5.87
N PHE A 258 -5.29 -19.99 -5.97
CA PHE A 258 -4.40 -19.69 -4.84
C PHE A 258 -4.60 -18.26 -4.32
N ILE A 259 -4.63 -17.25 -5.20
CA ILE A 259 -4.85 -15.85 -4.78
C ILE A 259 -6.27 -15.66 -4.24
N PHE A 260 -7.29 -16.28 -4.86
CA PHE A 260 -8.68 -16.21 -4.40
C PHE A 260 -8.85 -16.78 -2.98
N ILE A 261 -8.31 -17.98 -2.73
CA ILE A 261 -8.30 -18.61 -1.40
C ILE A 261 -7.56 -17.73 -0.39
N ALA A 262 -6.39 -17.19 -0.75
CA ALA A 262 -5.61 -16.29 0.10
C ALA A 262 -6.34 -14.97 0.41
N GLY A 263 -7.16 -14.46 -0.52
CA GLY A 263 -8.05 -13.33 -0.29
C GLY A 263 -9.22 -13.64 0.66
N LEU A 264 -9.82 -14.83 0.54
CA LEU A 264 -10.87 -15.31 1.45
C LEU A 264 -10.34 -15.51 2.88
N THR A 265 -9.15 -16.09 3.04
CA THR A 265 -8.46 -16.25 4.34
C THR A 265 -7.80 -14.96 4.85
N ARG A 266 -7.98 -13.84 4.14
CA ARG A 266 -7.54 -12.48 4.50
C ARG A 266 -6.01 -12.31 4.64
N LEU A 267 -5.23 -13.06 3.86
CA LEU A 267 -3.77 -13.00 3.85
C LEU A 267 -3.20 -11.71 3.24
N GLY A 268 -4.04 -10.76 2.83
CA GLY A 268 -3.62 -9.44 2.35
C GLY A 268 -2.88 -8.59 3.38
N PHE A 269 -2.71 -9.02 4.63
CA PHE A 269 -1.70 -8.43 5.52
C PHE A 269 -0.27 -8.56 4.97
N LEU A 270 0.00 -9.57 4.12
CA LEU A 270 1.28 -9.75 3.43
C LEU A 270 1.64 -8.56 2.54
N ASP A 271 0.66 -7.78 2.07
CA ASP A 271 0.92 -6.54 1.34
C ASP A 271 1.59 -5.47 2.23
N ASN A 272 1.39 -5.48 3.55
CA ASN A 272 2.07 -4.55 4.47
C ASN A 272 3.59 -4.80 4.57
N VAL A 273 4.07 -5.95 4.07
CA VAL A 273 5.50 -6.25 3.92
C VAL A 273 6.13 -5.37 2.82
N LEU A 274 5.35 -4.88 1.85
CA LEU A 274 5.81 -4.04 0.75
C LEU A 274 6.05 -2.59 1.23
N SER A 275 7.18 -2.39 1.90
CA SER A 275 7.64 -1.10 2.41
C SER A 275 7.95 -0.09 1.28
N ARG A 276 7.88 1.22 1.55
CA ARG A 276 8.23 2.26 0.55
C ARG A 276 9.64 2.09 -0.05
N PRO A 277 10.69 1.77 0.72
CA PRO A 277 12.02 1.49 0.14
C PRO A 277 12.05 0.22 -0.73
N PHE A 278 11.32 -0.84 -0.36
CA PHE A 278 11.16 -2.03 -1.22
C PHE A 278 10.57 -1.61 -2.58
N LEU A 279 9.44 -0.89 -2.56
CA LEU A 279 8.74 -0.46 -3.77
C LEU A 279 9.65 0.34 -4.70
N ARG A 280 10.44 1.28 -4.16
CA ARG A 280 11.34 2.11 -4.97
C ARG A 280 12.55 1.36 -5.51
N GLY A 281 13.18 0.50 -4.71
CA GLY A 281 14.30 -0.32 -5.17
C GLY A 281 13.87 -1.23 -6.32
N PHE A 282 12.76 -1.94 -6.12
CA PHE A 282 12.18 -2.85 -7.10
C PHE A 282 11.71 -2.13 -8.39
N ILE A 283 10.91 -1.07 -8.28
CA ILE A 283 10.41 -0.32 -9.47
C ILE A 283 11.56 0.27 -10.29
N THR A 284 12.62 0.77 -9.64
CA THR A 284 13.80 1.30 -10.35
C THR A 284 14.55 0.17 -11.07
N ALA A 285 14.70 -0.98 -10.41
CA ALA A 285 15.37 -2.14 -10.99
C ALA A 285 14.59 -2.68 -12.20
N VAL A 286 13.27 -2.87 -12.07
CA VAL A 286 12.37 -3.21 -13.18
C VAL A 286 12.54 -2.24 -14.35
N GLY A 287 12.64 -0.94 -14.09
CA GLY A 287 12.93 0.08 -15.11
C GLY A 287 14.25 -0.15 -15.85
N VAL A 288 15.32 -0.53 -15.15
CA VAL A 288 16.63 -0.84 -15.77
C VAL A 288 16.60 -2.17 -16.53
N VAL A 289 16.04 -3.23 -15.92
CA VAL A 289 15.94 -4.57 -16.53
C VAL A 289 15.17 -4.50 -17.85
N ILE A 290 13.97 -3.90 -17.84
CA ILE A 290 13.15 -3.76 -19.05
C ILE A 290 13.90 -2.95 -20.12
N PHE A 291 14.56 -1.86 -19.76
CA PHE A 291 15.30 -1.02 -20.72
C PHE A 291 16.45 -1.80 -21.39
N VAL A 292 17.22 -2.59 -20.64
CA VAL A 292 18.27 -3.45 -21.21
C VAL A 292 17.69 -4.58 -22.06
N ASP A 293 16.62 -5.24 -21.60
CA ASP A 293 15.93 -6.29 -22.36
C ASP A 293 15.30 -5.78 -23.67
N GLN A 294 14.97 -4.47 -23.78
CA GLN A 294 14.48 -3.86 -25.01
C GLN A 294 15.59 -3.35 -25.95
N LEU A 295 16.80 -3.06 -25.47
CA LEU A 295 17.91 -2.64 -26.35
C LEU A 295 18.36 -3.76 -27.31
N ILE A 296 18.28 -5.03 -26.89
CA ILE A 296 18.56 -6.21 -27.73
C ILE A 296 17.66 -6.23 -28.99
N PRO A 297 16.31 -6.22 -28.87
CA PRO A 297 15.42 -6.22 -30.03
C PRO A 297 15.40 -4.89 -30.80
N GLU A 298 15.61 -3.74 -30.15
CA GLU A 298 15.73 -2.43 -30.83
C GLU A 298 16.92 -2.39 -31.81
N MET A 299 18.03 -3.03 -31.47
CA MET A 299 19.19 -3.19 -32.37
C MET A 299 19.09 -4.38 -33.33
N GLY A 300 18.01 -5.18 -33.26
CA GLY A 300 17.85 -6.38 -34.10
C GLY A 300 18.85 -7.50 -33.80
N LEU A 301 19.36 -7.62 -32.57
CA LEU A 301 20.36 -8.63 -32.19
C LEU A 301 19.76 -10.01 -31.81
N PHE A 302 18.45 -10.22 -32.05
CA PHE A 302 17.66 -11.38 -31.63
C PHE A 302 18.36 -12.75 -31.85
N GLU A 303 18.84 -13.02 -33.07
CA GLU A 303 19.44 -14.31 -33.42
C GLU A 303 20.69 -14.63 -32.60
N LYS A 304 21.54 -13.62 -32.33
CA LYS A 304 22.72 -13.79 -31.47
C LYS A 304 22.37 -13.82 -29.98
N ALA A 305 21.29 -13.16 -29.57
CA ALA A 305 20.89 -13.06 -28.17
C ALA A 305 20.29 -14.36 -27.61
N LYS A 306 19.96 -15.35 -28.45
CA LYS A 306 19.40 -16.66 -28.04
C LYS A 306 20.24 -17.35 -26.95
N THR A 307 21.56 -17.16 -26.93
CA THR A 307 22.47 -17.71 -25.90
C THR A 307 22.44 -16.95 -24.56
N VAL A 308 21.98 -15.69 -24.54
CA VAL A 308 22.03 -14.77 -23.39
C VAL A 308 20.62 -14.45 -22.84
N ASN A 309 19.56 -15.03 -23.41
CA ASN A 309 18.17 -14.78 -23.01
C ASN A 309 17.88 -15.09 -21.52
N HIS A 310 18.56 -16.08 -20.95
CA HIS A 310 18.41 -16.50 -19.54
C HIS A 310 19.47 -15.91 -18.59
N SER A 311 20.43 -15.14 -19.11
CA SER A 311 21.51 -14.52 -18.33
C SER A 311 21.04 -13.30 -17.53
N SER A 312 21.89 -12.85 -16.58
CA SER A 312 21.65 -11.62 -15.82
C SER A 312 21.55 -10.38 -16.72
N THR A 313 20.95 -9.31 -16.19
CA THR A 313 20.87 -8.01 -16.90
C THR A 313 22.25 -7.42 -17.19
N VAL A 314 23.26 -7.75 -16.37
CA VAL A 314 24.65 -7.30 -16.57
C VAL A 314 25.29 -8.02 -17.76
N GLU A 315 25.15 -9.35 -17.85
CA GLU A 315 25.61 -10.14 -19.01
C GLU A 315 24.93 -9.68 -20.31
N LYS A 316 23.61 -9.43 -20.28
CA LYS A 316 22.86 -8.88 -21.43
C LYS A 316 23.39 -7.51 -21.87
N PHE A 317 23.75 -6.65 -20.91
CA PHE A 317 24.35 -5.34 -21.20
C PHE A 317 25.78 -5.44 -21.75
N LEU A 318 26.59 -6.39 -21.28
CA LEU A 318 27.91 -6.67 -21.85
C LEU A 318 27.80 -7.23 -23.27
N PHE A 319 26.91 -8.20 -23.50
CA PHE A 319 26.61 -8.75 -24.82
C PHE A 319 26.21 -7.65 -25.84
N ILE A 320 25.39 -6.68 -25.41
CA ILE A 320 25.02 -5.49 -26.19
C ILE A 320 26.25 -4.69 -26.65
N ILE A 321 27.22 -4.48 -25.75
CA ILE A 321 28.44 -3.71 -26.05
C ILE A 321 29.34 -4.48 -27.03
N GLU A 322 29.54 -5.78 -26.80
CA GLU A 322 30.40 -6.64 -27.63
C GLU A 322 29.81 -6.88 -29.04
N ASN A 323 28.49 -7.04 -29.14
CA ASN A 323 27.80 -7.41 -30.37
C ASN A 323 27.12 -6.25 -31.09
N GLY A 324 27.14 -5.02 -30.56
CA GLY A 324 26.52 -3.84 -31.19
C GLY A 324 26.98 -3.56 -32.63
N GLN A 325 28.20 -3.99 -32.99
CA GLN A 325 28.72 -3.94 -34.37
C GLN A 325 27.92 -4.80 -35.38
N TYR A 326 27.15 -5.79 -34.91
CA TYR A 326 26.29 -6.67 -35.70
C TYR A 326 24.83 -6.21 -35.73
N ALA A 327 24.50 -5.02 -35.18
CA ALA A 327 23.14 -4.50 -35.14
C ALA A 327 22.53 -4.30 -36.53
N HIS A 328 21.27 -4.69 -36.71
CA HIS A 328 20.58 -4.54 -37.99
C HIS A 328 20.18 -3.07 -38.22
N LYS A 329 20.95 -2.37 -39.05
CA LYS A 329 20.89 -0.92 -39.27
C LYS A 329 19.47 -0.36 -39.43
N LEU A 330 18.60 -1.02 -40.21
CA LEU A 330 17.24 -0.55 -40.44
C LEU A 330 16.34 -0.73 -39.19
N THR A 331 16.47 -1.85 -38.47
CA THR A 331 15.80 -2.07 -37.18
C THR A 331 16.22 -1.00 -36.17
N THR A 332 17.53 -0.76 -36.04
CA THR A 332 18.12 0.27 -35.17
C THR A 332 17.58 1.66 -35.49
N ILE A 333 17.56 2.06 -36.77
CA ILE A 333 17.07 3.39 -37.18
C ILE A 333 15.56 3.53 -36.86
N VAL A 334 14.74 2.52 -37.15
CA VAL A 334 13.30 2.54 -36.86
C VAL A 334 13.02 2.57 -35.36
N ALA A 335 13.77 1.81 -34.56
CA ALA A 335 13.67 1.81 -33.09
C ALA A 335 14.03 3.17 -32.48
N PHE A 336 15.26 3.66 -32.69
CA PHE A 336 15.75 4.88 -32.05
C PHE A 336 15.04 6.14 -32.54
N SER A 337 14.62 6.20 -33.80
CA SER A 337 13.76 7.30 -34.29
C SER A 337 12.39 7.28 -33.62
N SER A 338 11.76 6.11 -33.47
CA SER A 338 10.48 5.98 -32.76
C SER A 338 10.61 6.36 -31.29
N PHE A 339 11.63 5.87 -30.59
CA PHE A 339 11.93 6.26 -29.20
C PHE A 339 12.10 7.78 -29.07
N GLY A 340 12.89 8.39 -29.96
CA GLY A 340 13.10 9.83 -30.02
C GLY A 340 11.80 10.61 -30.23
N ILE A 341 10.97 10.21 -31.20
CA ILE A 341 9.67 10.85 -31.49
C ILE A 341 8.73 10.76 -30.28
N ILE A 342 8.63 9.60 -29.62
CA ILE A 342 7.78 9.43 -28.44
C ILE A 342 8.32 10.26 -27.26
N MET A 343 9.64 10.34 -27.07
CA MET A 343 10.26 11.17 -26.02
C MET A 343 10.09 12.67 -26.29
N VAL A 344 10.13 13.11 -27.55
CA VAL A 344 9.79 14.48 -27.94
C VAL A 344 8.31 14.78 -27.65
N PHE A 345 7.37 13.92 -28.07
CA PHE A 345 5.94 14.11 -27.75
C PHE A 345 5.68 14.12 -26.24
N ARG A 346 6.29 13.22 -25.46
CA ARG A 346 6.25 13.22 -23.97
C ARG A 346 6.72 14.55 -23.38
N THR A 347 7.82 15.11 -23.89
CA THR A 347 8.43 16.34 -23.37
C THR A 347 7.62 17.58 -23.75
N LEU A 348 7.11 17.61 -24.99
CA LEU A 348 6.15 18.61 -25.46
C LEU A 348 4.87 18.57 -24.62
N LYS A 349 4.26 17.39 -24.41
CA LYS A 349 3.10 17.21 -23.51
C LYS A 349 3.36 17.78 -22.12
N LYS A 350 4.41 17.33 -21.44
CA LYS A 350 4.78 17.75 -20.06
C LYS A 350 5.02 19.26 -19.92
N THR A 351 5.33 19.95 -21.03
CA THR A 351 5.53 21.41 -21.08
C THR A 351 4.24 22.15 -21.46
N LEU A 352 3.52 21.66 -22.47
CA LEU A 352 2.30 22.27 -23.02
C LEU A 352 1.07 22.06 -22.14
N GLU A 353 0.98 20.95 -21.40
CA GLU A 353 -0.11 20.65 -20.45
C GLU A 353 -0.36 21.79 -19.47
N LYS A 354 0.70 22.48 -19.04
CA LYS A 354 0.66 23.67 -18.16
C LYS A 354 -0.08 24.87 -18.76
N ARG A 355 -0.28 24.89 -20.08
CA ARG A 355 -0.91 25.97 -20.85
C ARG A 355 -2.17 25.52 -21.61
N PHE A 356 -2.23 24.24 -21.98
CA PHE A 356 -3.29 23.61 -22.74
C PHE A 356 -3.56 22.20 -22.19
N PRO A 357 -4.42 22.04 -21.16
CA PRO A 357 -4.65 20.74 -20.52
C PRO A 357 -5.28 19.68 -21.45
N GLN A 358 -5.86 20.10 -22.58
CA GLN A 358 -6.39 19.21 -23.61
C GLN A 358 -5.30 18.35 -24.30
N VAL A 359 -4.03 18.76 -24.25
CA VAL A 359 -2.90 18.08 -24.91
C VAL A 359 -2.60 16.69 -24.31
N VAL A 360 -3.05 16.42 -23.07
CA VAL A 360 -2.96 15.08 -22.44
C VAL A 360 -3.69 14.01 -23.27
N TYR A 361 -4.83 14.39 -23.86
CA TYR A 361 -5.70 13.49 -24.64
C TYR A 361 -5.20 13.19 -26.07
N PHE A 362 -4.03 13.70 -26.49
CA PHE A 362 -3.48 13.36 -27.80
C PHE A 362 -2.81 11.98 -27.78
N PRO A 363 -3.26 10.97 -28.56
CA PRO A 363 -2.73 9.61 -28.48
C PRO A 363 -1.46 9.43 -29.34
N ASP A 364 -0.42 10.21 -29.01
CA ASP A 364 0.93 10.15 -29.60
C ASP A 364 1.46 8.72 -29.80
N ARG A 365 1.30 7.88 -28.79
CA ARG A 365 1.75 6.48 -28.77
C ARG A 365 0.99 5.57 -29.74
N LEU A 366 -0.33 5.76 -29.90
CA LEU A 366 -1.12 5.08 -30.93
C LEU A 366 -0.71 5.56 -32.32
N LEU A 367 -0.49 6.87 -32.48
CA LEU A 367 -0.10 7.48 -33.75
C LEU A 367 1.26 6.94 -34.25
N VAL A 368 2.26 6.80 -33.38
CA VAL A 368 3.56 6.21 -33.75
C VAL A 368 3.40 4.73 -34.16
N VAL A 369 2.60 3.95 -33.43
CA VAL A 369 2.28 2.55 -33.78
C VAL A 369 1.63 2.47 -35.17
N VAL A 370 0.56 3.22 -35.41
CA VAL A 370 -0.19 3.20 -36.69
C VAL A 370 0.68 3.67 -37.85
N LEU A 371 1.41 4.77 -37.71
CA LEU A 371 2.32 5.26 -38.75
C LEU A 371 3.42 4.24 -39.05
N SER A 372 4.01 3.58 -38.04
CA SER A 372 5.05 2.59 -38.29
C SER A 372 4.57 1.37 -39.10
N ALA A 373 3.34 0.90 -38.87
CA ALA A 373 2.74 -0.19 -39.64
C ALA A 373 2.46 0.24 -41.10
N VAL A 374 1.95 1.46 -41.32
CA VAL A 374 1.70 2.02 -42.65
C VAL A 374 3.02 2.23 -43.44
N LEU A 375 4.06 2.76 -42.78
CA LEU A 375 5.39 2.94 -43.39
C LEU A 375 6.04 1.59 -43.74
N THR A 376 5.93 0.60 -42.86
CA THR A 376 6.43 -0.76 -43.09
C THR A 376 5.77 -1.41 -44.30
N TRP A 377 4.44 -1.28 -44.42
CA TRP A 377 3.69 -1.77 -45.57
C TRP A 377 4.06 -1.03 -46.88
N TYR A 378 4.15 0.31 -46.83
CA TYR A 378 4.43 1.13 -48.02
C TYR A 378 5.86 0.94 -48.56
N PHE A 379 6.86 0.90 -47.68
CA PHE A 379 8.27 0.74 -48.07
C PHE A 379 8.71 -0.74 -48.17
N GLY A 380 7.87 -1.69 -47.75
CA GLY A 380 8.22 -3.12 -47.74
C GLY A 380 9.42 -3.43 -46.84
N TRP A 381 9.48 -2.83 -45.63
CA TRP A 381 10.59 -3.05 -44.70
C TRP A 381 10.65 -4.49 -44.18
N ASP A 382 9.52 -5.21 -44.20
CA ASP A 382 9.44 -6.66 -43.97
C ASP A 382 10.41 -7.45 -44.88
N LYS A 383 10.44 -7.11 -46.17
CA LYS A 383 11.34 -7.70 -47.18
C LYS A 383 12.79 -7.23 -47.06
N GLN A 384 13.03 -6.20 -46.25
CA GLN A 384 14.35 -5.62 -45.98
C GLN A 384 14.94 -6.12 -44.63
N GLY A 385 14.34 -7.17 -44.03
CA GLY A 385 14.83 -7.76 -42.78
C GLY A 385 14.38 -7.03 -41.51
N LEU A 386 13.39 -6.15 -41.57
CA LEU A 386 12.76 -5.62 -40.36
C LEU A 386 11.85 -6.67 -39.74
N GLU A 387 12.11 -7.05 -38.49
CA GLU A 387 11.22 -7.97 -37.79
C GLU A 387 9.84 -7.35 -37.51
N ILE A 388 8.83 -7.87 -38.19
CA ILE A 388 7.41 -7.58 -38.01
C ILE A 388 6.73 -8.61 -37.09
N LEU A 389 5.52 -8.31 -36.63
CA LEU A 389 4.71 -9.22 -35.83
C LEU A 389 4.27 -10.48 -36.61
N GLY A 390 4.01 -10.33 -37.92
CA GLY A 390 3.75 -11.46 -38.82
C GLY A 390 2.33 -12.03 -38.77
N ALA A 391 2.16 -13.24 -39.32
CA ALA A 391 0.84 -13.83 -39.59
C ALA A 391 0.18 -14.45 -38.34
N VAL A 392 -0.47 -13.63 -37.53
CA VAL A 392 -1.35 -14.11 -36.46
C VAL A 392 -2.64 -14.65 -37.06
N LYS A 393 -2.72 -15.97 -37.22
CA LYS A 393 -3.93 -16.65 -37.74
C LYS A 393 -5.00 -16.78 -36.66
N PRO A 394 -6.24 -16.32 -36.88
CA PRO A 394 -7.33 -16.50 -35.92
C PRO A 394 -7.84 -17.95 -35.94
N GLY A 395 -7.46 -18.75 -34.95
CA GLY A 395 -8.12 -20.01 -34.62
C GLY A 395 -7.75 -21.24 -35.43
N GLU A 396 -6.60 -21.28 -36.12
CA GLU A 396 -6.24 -22.43 -36.97
C GLU A 396 -5.97 -23.73 -36.17
N GLY A 397 -5.67 -23.63 -34.87
CA GLY A 397 -5.66 -24.74 -33.91
C GLY A 397 -7.02 -25.04 -33.24
N SER A 398 -8.15 -24.55 -33.76
CA SER A 398 -9.48 -24.83 -33.20
C SER A 398 -10.55 -24.97 -34.28
N GLU A 399 -10.88 -26.21 -34.60
CA GLU A 399 -12.13 -26.61 -35.30
C GLU A 399 -13.41 -26.21 -34.52
N THR A 400 -13.25 -25.61 -33.33
CA THR A 400 -14.31 -25.41 -32.34
C THR A 400 -14.48 -23.95 -31.90
N GLY A 401 -13.98 -23.00 -32.70
CA GLY A 401 -14.34 -21.57 -32.64
C GLY A 401 -13.58 -20.71 -31.62
N LEU A 402 -13.95 -19.43 -31.58
CA LEU A 402 -13.39 -18.39 -30.71
C LEU A 402 -14.03 -18.42 -29.31
N PHE A 403 -13.28 -18.03 -28.27
CA PHE A 403 -13.75 -17.91 -26.88
C PHE A 403 -14.42 -19.19 -26.32
N GLN A 404 -13.81 -20.34 -26.58
CA GLN A 404 -14.15 -21.62 -25.96
C GLN A 404 -14.16 -21.53 -24.41
N PHE A 405 -15.26 -21.93 -23.79
CA PHE A 405 -15.32 -22.15 -22.34
C PHE A 405 -14.89 -23.58 -22.01
N ARG A 406 -13.81 -23.76 -21.25
CA ARG A 406 -13.33 -25.06 -20.75
C ARG A 406 -12.94 -24.94 -19.28
N TRP A 407 -13.63 -25.67 -18.40
CA TRP A 407 -13.41 -25.59 -16.95
C TRP A 407 -12.03 -26.17 -16.54
N PRO A 408 -11.12 -25.37 -15.94
CA PRO A 408 -9.71 -25.75 -15.73
C PRO A 408 -9.49 -26.72 -14.56
N PHE A 409 -10.55 -27.10 -13.83
CA PHE A 409 -10.51 -28.09 -12.74
C PHE A 409 -11.32 -29.35 -13.09
N HIS A 410 -11.41 -29.69 -14.38
CA HIS A 410 -12.11 -30.90 -14.81
C HIS A 410 -11.30 -32.17 -14.47
N PRO A 411 -11.89 -33.29 -14.01
CA PRO A 411 -11.13 -34.45 -13.51
C PRO A 411 -10.12 -35.04 -14.50
N ARG A 412 -10.33 -34.91 -15.81
CA ARG A 412 -9.36 -35.34 -16.85
C ARG A 412 -8.03 -34.57 -16.79
N GLN A 413 -8.03 -33.34 -16.27
CA GLN A 413 -6.84 -32.48 -16.14
C GLN A 413 -6.12 -32.67 -14.79
N MET A 414 -6.59 -33.56 -13.91
CA MET A 414 -6.05 -33.78 -12.56
C MET A 414 -4.55 -34.10 -12.53
N GLN A 415 -4.03 -34.73 -13.60
CA GLN A 415 -2.61 -35.03 -13.74
C GLN A 415 -1.77 -33.76 -13.99
N HIS A 416 -2.19 -32.91 -14.94
CA HIS A 416 -1.57 -31.59 -15.16
C HIS A 416 -1.73 -30.68 -13.93
N ILE A 417 -2.85 -30.76 -13.21
CA ILE A 417 -3.02 -30.03 -11.94
C ILE A 417 -1.91 -30.40 -10.96
N ARG A 418 -1.67 -31.70 -10.73
CA ARG A 418 -0.65 -32.17 -9.78
C ARG A 418 0.76 -31.72 -10.13
N SER A 419 1.17 -31.80 -11.40
CA SER A 419 2.49 -31.30 -11.84
C SER A 419 2.60 -29.78 -11.78
N SER A 420 1.49 -29.07 -12.02
CA SER A 420 1.45 -27.60 -12.10
C SER A 420 1.27 -26.89 -10.75
N LEU A 421 0.97 -27.59 -9.65
CA LEU A 421 0.66 -26.96 -8.35
C LEU A 421 1.77 -26.03 -7.87
N GLY A 422 3.04 -26.46 -7.93
CA GLY A 422 4.18 -25.69 -7.45
C GLY A 422 4.45 -24.43 -8.29
N THR A 423 4.47 -24.55 -9.62
CA THR A 423 4.66 -23.42 -10.54
C THR A 423 3.49 -22.45 -10.48
N SER A 424 2.25 -22.94 -10.39
CA SER A 424 1.05 -22.10 -10.25
C SER A 424 1.05 -21.31 -8.94
N PHE A 425 1.58 -21.88 -7.85
CA PHE A 425 1.76 -21.16 -6.58
C PHE A 425 2.83 -20.05 -6.70
N VAL A 426 3.94 -20.31 -7.39
CA VAL A 426 4.97 -19.27 -7.65
C VAL A 426 4.40 -18.15 -8.53
N ILE A 427 3.65 -18.48 -9.60
CA ILE A 427 2.95 -17.51 -10.45
C ILE A 427 1.95 -16.68 -9.63
N ALA A 428 1.17 -17.31 -8.75
CA ALA A 428 0.23 -16.63 -7.87
C ALA A 428 0.91 -15.64 -6.91
N LEU A 429 2.00 -16.05 -6.27
CA LEU A 429 2.76 -15.23 -5.33
C LEU A 429 3.44 -14.04 -6.02
N LEU A 430 4.10 -14.31 -7.16
CA LEU A 430 4.76 -13.31 -8.00
C LEU A 430 3.77 -12.27 -8.51
N GLY A 431 2.66 -12.73 -9.10
CA GLY A 431 1.60 -11.90 -9.67
C GLY A 431 0.88 -11.05 -8.63
N PHE A 432 0.58 -11.62 -7.45
CA PHE A 432 0.02 -10.82 -6.36
C PHE A 432 0.96 -9.69 -5.93
N PHE A 433 2.26 -9.98 -5.73
CA PHE A 433 3.21 -8.94 -5.35
C PHE A 433 3.41 -7.88 -6.44
N GLU A 434 3.52 -8.26 -7.72
CA GLU A 434 3.61 -7.28 -8.83
C GLU A 434 2.36 -6.39 -8.88
N SER A 435 1.17 -6.99 -8.77
CA SER A 435 -0.09 -6.25 -8.77
C SER A 435 -0.24 -5.30 -7.59
N SER A 436 0.28 -5.66 -6.41
CA SER A 436 0.23 -4.80 -5.23
C SER A 436 1.33 -3.71 -5.26
N VAL A 437 2.51 -4.00 -5.82
CA VAL A 437 3.52 -2.98 -6.19
C VAL A 437 2.90 -1.95 -7.13
N ALA A 438 2.19 -2.39 -8.17
CA ALA A 438 1.58 -1.52 -9.16
C ALA A 438 0.45 -0.67 -8.55
N ALA A 439 -0.45 -1.28 -7.78
CA ALA A 439 -1.55 -0.56 -7.12
C ALA A 439 -1.04 0.50 -6.13
N LYS A 440 0.01 0.19 -5.35
CA LYS A 440 0.65 1.15 -4.44
C LYS A 440 1.51 2.19 -5.13
N GLY A 441 2.16 1.84 -6.24
CA GLY A 441 3.03 2.74 -7.00
C GLY A 441 2.28 3.92 -7.65
N LEU A 442 0.99 3.74 -7.93
CA LEU A 442 0.08 4.79 -8.39
C LEU A 442 -0.42 5.69 -7.24
N GLY A 443 -0.44 5.14 -6.01
CA GLY A 443 -0.98 5.76 -4.81
C GLY A 443 -2.51 5.90 -4.82
N ASP A 444 -3.07 6.48 -3.75
CA ASP A 444 -4.49 6.90 -3.67
C ASP A 444 -4.74 8.18 -4.52
N GLY A 445 -4.10 8.26 -5.70
CA GLY A 445 -3.54 9.50 -6.25
C GLY A 445 -4.41 10.27 -7.23
N ALA A 446 -5.59 9.78 -7.58
CA ALA A 446 -6.50 10.47 -8.50
C ALA A 446 -7.19 11.66 -7.79
N ARG A 447 -6.51 12.79 -7.67
CA ARG A 447 -7.01 14.05 -7.04
C ARG A 447 -8.38 14.49 -7.59
N ASP A 448 -8.64 14.21 -8.87
CA ASP A 448 -9.88 14.50 -9.60
C ASP A 448 -10.72 13.24 -9.92
N GLY A 449 -10.44 12.09 -9.30
CA GLY A 449 -11.04 10.80 -9.62
C GLY A 449 -12.16 10.36 -8.68
N ILE A 450 -12.41 9.05 -8.65
CA ILE A 450 -13.38 8.39 -7.77
C ILE A 450 -12.98 8.62 -6.31
N LYS A 451 -13.88 9.20 -5.50
CA LYS A 451 -13.62 9.53 -4.10
C LYS A 451 -13.96 8.35 -3.19
N GLY A 452 -13.14 8.14 -2.16
CA GLY A 452 -13.41 7.14 -1.12
C GLY A 452 -13.23 5.69 -1.58
N ALA A 453 -12.33 5.42 -2.54
CA ALA A 453 -11.94 4.08 -2.96
C ALA A 453 -10.55 3.70 -2.41
N PRO A 454 -10.41 3.38 -1.11
CA PRO A 454 -9.13 2.93 -0.56
C PRO A 454 -8.77 1.57 -1.15
N VAL A 455 -7.55 1.45 -1.69
CA VAL A 455 -7.00 0.18 -2.17
C VAL A 455 -6.90 -0.80 -1.00
N SER A 456 -7.28 -2.06 -1.22
CA SER A 456 -7.33 -3.06 -0.15
C SER A 456 -6.84 -4.41 -0.65
N ALA A 457 -5.69 -4.85 -0.14
CA ALA A 457 -5.03 -6.09 -0.56
C ALA A 457 -5.97 -7.31 -0.59
N ASN A 458 -6.81 -7.50 0.44
CA ASN A 458 -7.79 -8.60 0.46
C ASN A 458 -8.81 -8.54 -0.70
N ARG A 459 -9.21 -7.33 -1.13
CA ARG A 459 -10.12 -7.14 -2.26
C ARG A 459 -9.39 -7.26 -3.61
N GLU A 460 -8.15 -6.77 -3.70
CA GLU A 460 -7.28 -7.04 -4.85
C GLU A 460 -7.05 -8.54 -5.05
N MET A 461 -6.77 -9.30 -3.99
CA MET A 461 -6.60 -10.76 -4.04
C MET A 461 -7.85 -11.47 -4.57
N ILE A 462 -9.04 -11.09 -4.07
CA ILE A 462 -10.31 -11.64 -4.57
C ILE A 462 -10.52 -11.25 -6.05
N ALA A 463 -10.30 -9.99 -6.42
CA ALA A 463 -10.48 -9.51 -7.79
C ALA A 463 -9.55 -10.19 -8.80
N LEU A 464 -8.25 -10.26 -8.49
CA LEU A 464 -7.23 -10.92 -9.30
C LEU A 464 -7.43 -12.44 -9.34
N GLY A 465 -7.83 -13.04 -8.22
CA GLY A 465 -8.13 -14.47 -8.13
C GLY A 465 -9.32 -14.85 -9.03
N VAL A 466 -10.45 -14.15 -8.91
CA VAL A 466 -11.63 -14.37 -9.77
C VAL A 466 -11.32 -14.05 -11.23
N ALA A 467 -10.54 -12.99 -11.52
CA ALA A 467 -10.13 -12.66 -12.89
C ALA A 467 -9.30 -13.78 -13.53
N ASN A 468 -8.37 -14.40 -12.80
CA ASN A 468 -7.55 -15.50 -13.31
C ASN A 468 -8.30 -16.85 -13.33
N ILE A 469 -9.22 -17.12 -12.41
CA ILE A 469 -10.14 -18.28 -12.54
C ILE A 469 -10.98 -18.14 -13.81
N ALA A 470 -11.56 -16.95 -14.05
CA ALA A 470 -12.34 -16.68 -15.25
C ALA A 470 -11.48 -16.74 -16.53
N GLY A 471 -10.27 -16.17 -16.53
CA GLY A 471 -9.33 -16.26 -17.64
C GLY A 471 -8.92 -17.71 -17.94
N GLY A 472 -8.66 -18.52 -16.91
CA GLY A 472 -8.35 -19.95 -17.04
C GLY A 472 -9.47 -20.73 -17.73
N CYS A 473 -10.74 -20.39 -17.46
CA CYS A 473 -11.90 -20.95 -18.16
C CYS A 473 -11.96 -20.62 -19.67
N PHE A 474 -11.23 -19.61 -20.13
CA PHE A 474 -11.05 -19.26 -21.55
C PHE A 474 -9.62 -19.52 -22.04
N MET A 475 -8.88 -20.42 -21.37
CA MET A 475 -7.52 -20.84 -21.74
C MET A 475 -6.49 -19.68 -21.77
N ALA A 476 -6.78 -18.57 -21.08
CA ALA A 476 -5.98 -17.36 -21.12
C ALA A 476 -4.66 -17.48 -20.32
N LEU A 477 -3.66 -16.68 -20.70
CA LEU A 477 -2.44 -16.47 -19.90
C LEU A 477 -2.75 -15.82 -18.53
N PRO A 478 -1.93 -16.09 -17.50
CA PRO A 478 -2.11 -15.51 -16.17
C PRO A 478 -1.80 -14.02 -16.19
N ALA A 479 -2.61 -13.24 -15.48
CA ALA A 479 -2.68 -11.79 -15.64
C ALA A 479 -2.84 -11.06 -14.29
N PHE A 480 -1.91 -10.15 -14.05
CA PHE A 480 -1.74 -9.42 -12.79
C PHE A 480 -1.45 -7.96 -13.06
N GLY A 481 -1.70 -7.04 -12.13
CA GLY A 481 -1.59 -5.59 -12.38
C GLY A 481 -0.16 -5.12 -12.66
N GLY A 482 0.12 -4.67 -13.89
CA GLY A 482 1.47 -4.22 -14.26
C GLY A 482 1.69 -2.72 -13.99
N TYR A 483 2.75 -2.34 -13.27
CA TYR A 483 3.00 -0.94 -12.91
C TYR A 483 3.24 -0.07 -14.15
N GLY A 484 4.06 -0.53 -15.10
CA GLY A 484 4.39 0.22 -16.31
C GLY A 484 3.15 0.64 -17.10
N ARG A 485 2.24 -0.30 -17.39
CA ARG A 485 1.01 -0.02 -18.15
C ARG A 485 -0.05 0.74 -17.38
N SER A 486 -0.14 0.54 -16.07
CA SER A 486 -1.06 1.33 -15.24
C SER A 486 -0.57 2.78 -15.10
N LYS A 487 0.74 3.00 -15.15
CA LYS A 487 1.36 4.32 -15.30
C LYS A 487 1.12 4.92 -16.70
N VAL A 488 1.10 4.11 -17.77
CA VAL A 488 0.64 4.56 -19.10
C VAL A 488 -0.82 5.00 -19.06
N ASN A 489 -1.70 4.22 -18.41
CA ASN A 489 -3.11 4.54 -18.23
C ASN A 489 -3.28 5.93 -17.59
N ALA A 490 -2.70 6.12 -16.40
CA ALA A 490 -2.74 7.37 -15.65
C ALA A 490 -2.14 8.56 -16.44
N SER A 491 -0.97 8.38 -17.07
CA SER A 491 -0.29 9.43 -17.86
C SER A 491 -0.97 9.77 -19.19
N THR A 492 -1.99 9.01 -19.61
CA THR A 492 -2.80 9.28 -20.81
C THR A 492 -4.21 9.77 -20.43
N GLY A 493 -4.44 10.10 -19.15
CA GLY A 493 -5.71 10.65 -18.66
C GLY A 493 -6.75 9.62 -18.23
N GLY A 494 -6.41 8.33 -18.14
CA GLY A 494 -7.25 7.31 -17.54
C GLY A 494 -7.42 7.56 -16.04
N ARG A 495 -8.68 7.63 -15.57
CA ARG A 495 -9.06 8.03 -14.21
C ARG A 495 -9.90 6.98 -13.48
N THR A 496 -10.48 6.02 -14.20
CA THR A 496 -11.38 5.01 -13.63
C THR A 496 -11.16 3.61 -14.24
N GLN A 497 -11.71 2.59 -13.57
CA GLN A 497 -11.76 1.22 -14.08
C GLN A 497 -12.45 1.08 -15.45
N MET A 498 -13.19 2.10 -15.92
CA MET A 498 -13.76 2.12 -17.27
C MET A 498 -12.69 2.01 -18.37
N SER A 499 -11.45 2.45 -18.12
CA SER A 499 -10.32 2.22 -19.05
C SER A 499 -10.06 0.72 -19.28
N SER A 500 -10.24 -0.12 -18.26
CA SER A 500 -10.09 -1.58 -18.34
C SER A 500 -11.26 -2.24 -19.07
N ILE A 501 -12.47 -1.68 -18.96
CA ILE A 501 -13.64 -2.14 -19.74
C ILE A 501 -13.46 -1.77 -21.22
N PHE A 502 -13.06 -0.54 -21.53
CA PHE A 502 -12.72 -0.15 -22.91
C PHE A 502 -11.58 -0.99 -23.47
N LEU A 503 -10.53 -1.30 -22.69
CA LEU A 503 -9.42 -2.16 -23.13
C LEU A 503 -9.91 -3.56 -23.50
N SER A 504 -10.81 -4.15 -22.71
CA SER A 504 -11.45 -5.45 -23.02
C SER A 504 -12.24 -5.39 -24.33
N ILE A 505 -13.12 -4.38 -24.50
CA ILE A 505 -13.95 -4.20 -25.70
C ILE A 505 -13.09 -3.96 -26.95
N ILE A 506 -12.07 -3.10 -26.85
CA ILE A 506 -11.12 -2.83 -27.94
C ILE A 506 -10.35 -4.10 -28.31
N THR A 507 -9.89 -4.88 -27.32
CA THR A 507 -9.19 -6.15 -27.58
C THR A 507 -10.11 -7.15 -28.28
N PHE A 508 -11.38 -7.27 -27.85
CA PHE A 508 -12.36 -8.14 -28.51
C PHE A 508 -12.59 -7.74 -29.98
N ILE A 509 -12.78 -6.44 -30.25
CA ILE A 509 -12.90 -5.89 -31.61
C ILE A 509 -11.65 -6.19 -32.44
N VAL A 510 -10.45 -6.09 -31.85
CA VAL A 510 -9.20 -6.37 -32.55
C VAL A 510 -9.02 -7.87 -32.85
N VAL A 511 -9.37 -8.77 -31.93
CA VAL A 511 -9.37 -10.23 -32.15
C VAL A 511 -10.27 -10.62 -33.32
N VAL A 512 -11.48 -10.04 -33.42
CA VAL A 512 -12.47 -10.40 -34.45
C VAL A 512 -12.17 -9.75 -35.80
N PHE A 513 -11.77 -8.47 -35.83
CA PHE A 513 -11.70 -7.69 -37.08
C PHE A 513 -10.28 -7.25 -37.48
N PHE A 514 -9.45 -6.78 -36.53
CA PHE A 514 -8.20 -6.09 -36.86
C PHE A 514 -6.95 -6.96 -36.85
N LEU A 515 -7.02 -8.21 -36.38
CA LEU A 515 -5.88 -9.11 -36.23
C LEU A 515 -5.00 -9.23 -37.49
N LYS A 516 -5.62 -9.25 -38.68
CA LYS A 516 -4.93 -9.29 -39.99
C LYS A 516 -4.09 -8.04 -40.29
N TYR A 517 -4.50 -6.87 -39.78
CA TYR A 517 -3.80 -5.60 -40.03
C TYR A 517 -2.58 -5.42 -39.12
N LEU A 518 -2.46 -6.18 -38.03
CA LEU A 518 -1.29 -6.16 -37.16
C LEU A 518 -0.05 -6.81 -37.80
N TYR A 519 -0.19 -7.50 -38.95
CA TYR A 519 0.90 -8.19 -39.66
C TYR A 519 2.14 -7.32 -39.85
N TYR A 520 1.96 -6.10 -40.41
CA TYR A 520 3.04 -5.17 -40.78
C TYR A 520 3.59 -4.36 -39.60
N LEU A 521 3.26 -4.67 -38.35
CA LEU A 521 3.72 -3.89 -37.20
C LEU A 521 5.15 -4.28 -36.78
N PRO A 522 6.14 -3.38 -36.77
CA PRO A 522 7.52 -3.72 -36.39
C PRO A 522 7.67 -4.00 -34.89
N LYS A 523 8.40 -5.08 -34.56
CA LYS A 523 8.81 -5.37 -33.17
C LYS A 523 9.66 -4.23 -32.59
N ALA A 524 10.53 -3.63 -33.40
CA ALA A 524 11.37 -2.48 -33.06
C ALA A 524 10.61 -1.32 -32.40
N VAL A 525 9.41 -1.00 -32.91
CA VAL A 525 8.59 0.13 -32.40
C VAL A 525 7.86 -0.24 -31.11
N LEU A 526 7.49 -1.51 -30.94
CA LEU A 526 6.95 -2.03 -29.69
C LEU A 526 8.00 -1.98 -28.57
N CYS A 527 9.25 -2.36 -28.87
CA CYS A 527 10.36 -2.28 -27.92
C CYS A 527 10.69 -0.83 -27.54
N ALA A 528 10.81 0.08 -28.54
CA ALA A 528 11.00 1.51 -28.29
C ALA A 528 9.89 2.12 -27.42
N MET A 529 8.63 1.71 -27.62
CA MET A 529 7.49 2.09 -26.78
C MET A 529 7.64 1.61 -25.33
N ILE A 530 8.05 0.36 -25.13
CA ILE A 530 8.31 -0.23 -23.80
C ILE A 530 9.50 0.48 -23.13
N SER A 531 10.57 0.82 -23.86
CA SER A 531 11.73 1.57 -23.36
C SER A 531 11.35 2.96 -22.83
N VAL A 532 10.39 3.66 -23.44
CA VAL A 532 9.88 4.94 -22.90
C VAL A 532 9.10 4.74 -21.59
N VAL A 533 8.40 3.63 -21.43
CA VAL A 533 7.76 3.26 -20.15
C VAL A 533 8.81 2.93 -19.11
N ALA A 534 9.83 2.15 -19.47
CA ALA A 534 10.96 1.78 -18.61
C ALA A 534 11.73 3.01 -18.08
N TYR A 535 12.10 3.93 -18.96
CA TYR A 535 12.66 5.25 -18.62
C TYR A 535 11.75 6.00 -17.62
N SER A 536 10.42 5.91 -17.81
CA SER A 536 9.47 6.53 -16.88
C SER A 536 9.42 5.91 -15.49
N LEU A 537 9.91 4.69 -15.29
CA LEU A 537 10.00 4.08 -13.96
C LEU A 537 11.23 4.62 -13.23
N VAL A 538 12.35 4.75 -13.95
CA VAL A 538 13.64 5.26 -13.43
C VAL A 538 13.55 6.75 -13.06
N GLU A 539 12.78 7.57 -13.79
CA GLU A 539 12.61 9.02 -13.54
C GLU A 539 12.17 9.37 -12.10
N GLU A 540 11.49 8.47 -11.38
CA GLU A 540 11.00 8.74 -10.01
C GLU A 540 12.03 8.49 -8.90
N CYS A 541 13.02 7.62 -9.12
CA CYS A 541 13.97 7.20 -8.08
C CYS A 541 14.76 8.36 -7.43
N PRO A 542 15.26 9.37 -8.18
CA PRO A 542 16.08 10.43 -7.61
C PRO A 542 15.36 11.31 -6.57
N HIS A 543 14.03 11.35 -6.54
CA HIS A 543 13.30 12.09 -5.50
C HIS A 543 13.41 11.38 -4.14
N ASP A 544 13.04 10.11 -4.09
CA ASP A 544 12.93 9.36 -2.84
C ASP A 544 14.32 8.98 -2.30
N LEU A 545 15.32 8.77 -3.16
CA LEU A 545 16.74 8.64 -2.75
C LEU A 545 17.23 9.88 -1.98
N ARG A 546 16.92 11.09 -2.47
CA ARG A 546 17.25 12.35 -1.77
C ARG A 546 16.52 12.49 -0.44
N PHE A 547 15.30 11.95 -0.31
CA PHE A 547 14.56 11.92 0.94
C PHE A 547 15.23 10.98 1.97
N PHE A 548 15.51 9.72 1.61
CA PHE A 548 16.11 8.77 2.55
C PHE A 548 17.52 9.18 3.02
N ILE A 549 18.34 9.76 2.12
CA ILE A 549 19.64 10.34 2.50
C ILE A 549 19.46 11.50 3.49
N ARG A 550 18.54 12.44 3.23
CA ARG A 550 18.27 13.59 4.11
C ARG A 550 17.82 13.18 5.51
N VAL A 551 17.03 12.11 5.61
CA VAL A 551 16.53 11.56 6.89
C VAL A 551 17.55 10.61 7.56
N ARG A 552 18.72 10.37 6.94
CA ARG A 552 19.73 9.39 7.40
C ARG A 552 19.16 7.97 7.56
N GLY A 553 18.20 7.59 6.71
CA GLY A 553 17.55 6.28 6.67
C GLY A 553 18.45 5.20 6.07
N TRP A 554 19.59 4.90 6.70
CA TRP A 554 20.59 3.99 6.15
C TRP A 554 20.08 2.55 5.97
N SER A 555 19.17 2.08 6.83
CA SER A 555 18.61 0.72 6.72
C SER A 555 17.58 0.58 5.61
N GLU A 556 16.87 1.66 5.32
CA GLU A 556 15.91 1.84 4.22
C GLU A 556 16.67 1.89 2.90
N LEU A 557 17.74 2.70 2.86
CA LEU A 557 18.63 2.85 1.71
C LEU A 557 19.36 1.53 1.40
N ALA A 558 19.89 0.84 2.41
CA ALA A 558 20.53 -0.47 2.22
C ALA A 558 19.55 -1.52 1.67
N LEU A 559 18.31 -1.57 2.16
CA LEU A 559 17.28 -2.46 1.64
C LEU A 559 16.90 -2.12 0.19
N MET A 560 16.77 -0.82 -0.13
CA MET A 560 16.49 -0.34 -1.49
C MET A 560 17.61 -0.71 -2.48
N ILE A 561 18.87 -0.50 -2.09
CA ILE A 561 20.05 -0.85 -2.89
C ILE A 561 20.18 -2.37 -3.05
N LEU A 562 19.99 -3.14 -1.97
CA LEU A 562 20.12 -4.60 -2.01
C LEU A 562 19.11 -5.24 -2.98
N ILE A 563 17.86 -4.78 -2.99
CA ILE A 563 16.85 -5.23 -3.95
C ILE A 563 17.24 -4.82 -5.37
N PHE A 564 17.68 -3.57 -5.57
CA PHE A 564 18.08 -3.07 -6.88
C PHE A 564 19.24 -3.88 -7.50
N LEU A 565 20.29 -4.11 -6.72
CA LEU A 565 21.43 -4.94 -7.14
C LEU A 565 20.99 -6.40 -7.35
N SER A 566 20.22 -6.97 -6.43
CA SER A 566 19.73 -8.35 -6.52
C SER A 566 18.92 -8.62 -7.79
N THR A 567 18.04 -7.70 -8.19
CA THR A 567 17.25 -7.81 -9.42
C THR A 567 18.10 -7.72 -10.69
N ILE A 568 19.17 -6.91 -10.70
CA ILE A 568 20.02 -6.68 -11.89
C ILE A 568 21.10 -7.74 -12.05
N PHE A 569 21.74 -8.18 -10.95
CA PHE A 569 22.84 -9.15 -10.97
C PHE A 569 22.38 -10.62 -11.00
N TYR A 570 21.16 -10.92 -10.54
CA TYR A 570 20.62 -12.29 -10.52
C TYR A 570 19.33 -12.39 -11.32
N SER A 571 18.18 -12.04 -10.74
CA SER A 571 16.90 -12.10 -11.44
C SER A 571 15.81 -11.26 -10.76
N LEU A 572 14.78 -10.92 -11.54
CA LEU A 572 13.56 -10.29 -11.06
C LEU A 572 12.91 -11.08 -9.91
N THR A 573 12.78 -12.40 -10.06
CA THR A 573 12.16 -13.29 -9.07
C THR A 573 12.95 -13.34 -7.75
N LEU A 574 14.28 -13.40 -7.82
CA LEU A 574 15.15 -13.44 -6.64
C LEU A 574 15.12 -12.10 -5.88
N GLY A 575 15.11 -10.96 -6.59
CA GLY A 575 14.98 -9.65 -5.95
C GLY A 575 13.67 -9.43 -5.20
N ILE A 576 12.54 -9.94 -5.73
CA ILE A 576 11.25 -9.94 -5.02
C ILE A 576 11.33 -10.85 -3.79
N ALA A 577 11.84 -12.08 -3.95
CA ALA A 577 11.94 -13.05 -2.86
C ALA A 577 12.79 -12.53 -1.70
N LEU A 578 13.99 -11.98 -1.98
CA LEU A 578 14.84 -11.37 -0.96
C LEU A 578 14.20 -10.11 -0.36
N GLY A 579 13.64 -9.22 -1.17
CA GLY A 579 13.04 -7.98 -0.68
C GLY A 579 11.83 -8.22 0.23
N CYS A 580 10.94 -9.15 -0.12
CA CYS A 580 9.81 -9.55 0.72
C CYS A 580 10.29 -10.32 1.96
N GLY A 581 11.21 -11.28 1.81
CA GLY A 581 11.75 -12.07 2.91
C GLY A 581 12.46 -11.22 3.97
N LEU A 582 13.31 -10.28 3.54
CA LEU A 582 14.01 -9.36 4.43
C LEU A 582 13.08 -8.32 5.07
N SER A 583 12.06 -7.85 4.35
CA SER A 583 11.04 -6.95 4.92
C SER A 583 10.20 -7.68 5.98
N LEU A 584 9.81 -8.93 5.74
CA LEU A 584 9.09 -9.77 6.70
C LEU A 584 9.97 -10.08 7.93
N LEU A 585 11.22 -10.50 7.73
CA LEU A 585 12.19 -10.74 8.80
C LEU A 585 12.44 -9.48 9.64
N ARG A 586 12.49 -8.30 9.01
CA ARG A 586 12.61 -7.01 9.70
C ARG A 586 11.38 -6.71 10.56
N VAL A 587 10.16 -7.01 10.09
CA VAL A 587 8.92 -6.88 10.88
C VAL A 587 8.91 -7.88 12.05
N ILE A 588 9.24 -9.14 11.81
CA ILE A 588 9.32 -10.18 12.87
C ILE A 588 10.33 -9.74 13.96
N ARG A 589 11.55 -9.34 13.58
CA ARG A 589 12.58 -8.83 14.51
C ARG A 589 12.16 -7.56 15.26
N HIS A 590 11.20 -6.80 14.73
CA HIS A 590 10.66 -5.61 15.39
C HIS A 590 9.55 -5.95 16.40
N ALA A 591 8.78 -7.01 16.12
CA ALA A 591 7.72 -7.52 17.00
C ALA A 591 8.26 -8.39 18.15
N THR A 592 9.35 -9.15 17.94
CA THR A 592 9.91 -10.06 18.97
C THR A 592 10.79 -9.38 20.02
N LYS A 593 11.01 -8.06 19.96
CA LYS A 593 11.92 -7.34 20.85
C LYS A 593 11.15 -6.57 21.94
N PRO A 594 10.96 -7.12 23.16
CA PRO A 594 10.24 -6.42 24.22
C PRO A 594 10.89 -5.08 24.60
N ARG A 595 10.08 -4.02 24.71
CA ARG A 595 10.48 -2.62 24.94
C ARG A 595 10.32 -2.17 26.39
N ILE A 596 10.73 -3.00 27.34
CA ILE A 596 10.73 -2.64 28.77
C ILE A 596 11.54 -1.36 28.99
N GLN A 597 11.03 -0.43 29.80
CA GLN A 597 11.74 0.79 30.24
C GLN A 597 11.76 0.84 31.77
N ILE A 598 12.86 1.31 32.37
CA ILE A 598 12.86 1.71 33.78
C ILE A 598 12.32 3.15 33.86
N LEU A 599 11.46 3.41 34.84
CA LEU A 599 11.02 4.75 35.19
C LEU A 599 11.73 5.25 36.45
N GLY A 600 12.16 6.51 36.44
CA GLY A 600 12.55 7.27 37.63
C GLY A 600 11.60 8.45 37.86
N LYS A 601 11.54 8.97 39.08
CA LYS A 601 10.67 10.10 39.46
C LYS A 601 11.34 11.42 39.06
N LEU A 602 10.59 12.37 38.53
CA LEU A 602 11.14 13.67 38.11
C LEU A 602 11.13 14.64 39.34
N PRO A 603 12.28 15.17 39.77
CA PRO A 603 12.40 15.92 41.02
C PRO A 603 11.51 17.16 41.04
N GLY A 604 10.93 17.46 42.20
CA GLY A 604 10.05 18.62 42.41
C GLY A 604 8.68 18.53 41.73
N THR A 605 8.31 17.40 41.11
CA THR A 605 7.01 17.23 40.44
C THR A 605 6.18 16.08 41.02
N PRO A 606 4.86 16.24 41.22
CA PRO A 606 3.98 15.15 41.58
C PRO A 606 3.66 14.28 40.34
N ASN A 607 3.67 12.97 40.53
CA ASN A 607 3.21 11.94 39.58
C ASN A 607 3.92 11.89 38.20
N GLN A 608 4.98 12.67 37.95
CA GLN A 608 5.73 12.61 36.69
C GLN A 608 6.91 11.64 36.78
N PHE A 609 6.96 10.71 35.82
CA PHE A 609 7.95 9.65 35.74
C PHE A 609 8.51 9.57 34.32
N GLU A 610 9.83 9.51 34.20
CA GLU A 610 10.54 9.54 32.92
C GLU A 610 11.53 8.37 32.76
N ASN A 611 11.94 8.12 31.52
CA ASN A 611 12.78 6.97 31.19
C ASN A 611 14.24 7.13 31.68
N ALA A 612 14.60 6.35 32.70
CA ALA A 612 15.90 6.41 33.36
C ALA A 612 17.06 5.86 32.51
N GLU A 613 16.80 5.06 31.46
CA GLU A 613 17.84 4.64 30.50
C GLU A 613 18.19 5.73 29.48
N LEU A 614 17.37 6.79 29.37
CA LEU A 614 17.52 7.87 28.39
C LEU A 614 17.94 9.21 29.02
N TYR A 615 17.46 9.50 30.24
CA TYR A 615 17.73 10.76 30.95
C TYR A 615 18.11 10.51 32.43
N PRO A 616 19.13 9.70 32.73
CA PRO A 616 19.54 9.41 34.11
C PRO A 616 19.92 10.68 34.89
N GLU A 617 20.35 11.75 34.22
CA GLU A 617 20.68 13.05 34.81
C GLU A 617 19.46 13.90 35.24
N LYS A 618 18.23 13.42 35.01
CA LYS A 618 16.99 14.15 35.30
C LYS A 618 16.03 13.43 36.24
N VAL A 619 16.31 12.19 36.62
CA VAL A 619 15.37 11.37 37.40
C VAL A 619 16.02 10.82 38.65
N GLU A 620 15.24 10.79 39.72
CA GLU A 620 15.60 10.18 40.99
C GLU A 620 15.07 8.74 41.02
N PHE A 621 15.93 7.81 41.45
CA PHE A 621 15.52 6.45 41.76
C PHE A 621 14.98 6.41 43.19
N ILE A 622 13.88 5.70 43.39
CA ILE A 622 13.30 5.49 44.72
C ILE A 622 13.94 4.23 45.30
N GLU A 623 14.46 4.34 46.52
CA GLU A 623 15.09 3.22 47.23
C GLU A 623 14.07 2.11 47.50
N GLY A 624 14.53 0.85 47.59
CA GLY A 624 13.64 -0.31 47.68
C GLY A 624 12.85 -0.66 46.40
N CYS A 625 12.70 0.26 45.45
CA CYS A 625 11.73 0.14 44.37
C CYS A 625 12.36 -0.03 42.97
N LEU A 626 11.72 -0.84 42.11
CA LEU A 626 12.00 -0.92 40.68
C LEU A 626 10.71 -0.68 39.87
N ILE A 627 10.61 0.48 39.23
CA ILE A 627 9.44 0.85 38.42
C ILE A 627 9.68 0.47 36.96
N VAL A 628 8.84 -0.42 36.43
CA VAL A 628 9.04 -1.11 35.15
C VAL A 628 7.86 -0.84 34.22
N LYS A 629 8.11 -0.12 33.13
CA LYS A 629 7.09 0.16 32.11
C LYS A 629 7.10 -0.86 30.98
N ILE A 630 5.93 -1.40 30.69
CA ILE A 630 5.65 -2.28 29.55
C ILE A 630 4.74 -1.52 28.56
N PRO A 631 5.32 -0.88 27.52
CA PRO A 631 4.62 0.07 26.66
C PRO A 631 3.92 -0.58 25.44
N GLU A 632 3.76 -1.90 25.43
CA GLU A 632 3.26 -2.67 24.28
C GLU A 632 2.58 -3.99 24.70
N PRO A 633 1.73 -4.59 23.85
CA PRO A 633 1.14 -5.91 24.09
C PRO A 633 2.14 -7.01 24.44
N LEU A 634 1.72 -7.93 25.32
CA LEU A 634 2.50 -9.11 25.69
C LEU A 634 2.01 -10.32 24.90
N THR A 635 2.93 -10.99 24.21
CA THR A 635 2.63 -12.12 23.31
C THR A 635 3.73 -13.17 23.40
N PHE A 636 3.44 -14.41 23.00
CA PHE A 636 4.45 -15.48 22.91
C PHE A 636 5.74 -15.05 22.17
N ALA A 637 5.63 -14.11 21.23
CA ALA A 637 6.72 -13.62 20.41
C ALA A 637 7.69 -12.65 21.15
N ASN A 638 7.23 -11.91 22.17
CA ASN A 638 8.06 -10.96 22.93
C ASN A 638 8.22 -11.29 24.42
N THR A 639 7.38 -12.15 25.02
CA THR A 639 7.52 -12.51 26.44
C THR A 639 8.77 -13.36 26.75
N GLY A 640 9.28 -14.15 25.80
CA GLY A 640 10.45 -15.03 26.02
C GLY A 640 11.75 -14.32 26.42
N ASP A 641 11.98 -13.07 25.99
CA ASP A 641 13.12 -12.25 26.43
C ASP A 641 12.74 -11.28 27.59
N LEU A 642 11.48 -11.27 28.04
CA LEU A 642 11.00 -10.41 29.12
C LEU A 642 11.70 -10.77 30.45
N LYS A 643 11.68 -12.04 30.85
CA LYS A 643 12.33 -12.55 32.08
C LYS A 643 13.84 -12.23 32.11
N ASN A 644 14.51 -12.39 30.96
CA ASN A 644 15.94 -12.07 30.80
C ASN A 644 16.23 -10.56 30.80
N ARG A 645 15.29 -9.71 30.38
CA ARG A 645 15.42 -8.25 30.50
C ARG A 645 15.20 -7.78 31.92
N LEU A 646 14.11 -8.18 32.57
CA LEU A 646 13.84 -7.83 33.96
C LEU A 646 15.05 -8.15 34.85
N ARG A 647 15.63 -9.35 34.71
CA ARG A 647 16.87 -9.73 35.41
C ARG A 647 18.09 -8.85 35.10
N ARG A 648 18.21 -8.26 33.89
CA ARG A 648 19.24 -7.25 33.58
C ARG A 648 18.94 -5.89 34.22
N LEU A 649 17.67 -5.54 34.40
CA LEU A 649 17.26 -4.32 35.12
C LEU A 649 17.53 -4.46 36.63
N GLU A 650 17.16 -5.59 37.24
CA GLU A 650 17.50 -5.96 38.63
C GLU A 650 19.01 -5.91 38.92
N LEU A 651 19.83 -6.49 38.02
CA LEU A 651 21.28 -6.59 38.27
C LEU A 651 22.07 -5.32 37.95
N TYR A 652 21.64 -4.54 36.96
CA TYR A 652 22.47 -3.49 36.34
C TYR A 652 21.78 -2.12 36.16
N GLY A 653 20.47 -2.01 36.39
CA GLY A 653 19.73 -0.80 36.06
C GLY A 653 19.64 -0.48 34.55
N THR A 654 20.01 -1.40 33.65
CA THR A 654 19.82 -1.21 32.20
C THR A 654 19.84 -2.50 31.37
N ASN A 655 18.99 -2.54 30.34
CA ASN A 655 18.97 -3.53 29.25
C ASN A 655 20.30 -3.60 28.46
N ARG A 656 21.14 -2.56 28.52
CA ARG A 656 22.39 -2.45 27.72
C ARG A 656 23.60 -3.11 28.37
N ALA A 657 23.52 -3.50 29.65
CA ALA A 657 24.61 -4.12 30.37
C ALA A 657 25.03 -5.46 29.75
N HIS A 658 26.34 -5.70 29.66
CA HIS A 658 26.87 -6.98 29.19
C HIS A 658 26.66 -8.07 30.26
N PRO A 659 26.18 -9.29 29.94
CA PRO A 659 25.85 -10.31 30.94
C PRO A 659 27.01 -10.82 31.81
N ALA A 660 28.26 -10.48 31.47
CA ALA A 660 29.45 -10.81 32.26
C ALA A 660 29.86 -9.70 33.24
N LEU A 661 29.12 -8.60 33.35
CA LEU A 661 29.33 -7.60 34.40
C LEU A 661 28.94 -8.19 35.77
N PRO A 662 29.68 -7.86 36.85
CA PRO A 662 29.21 -8.10 38.21
C PRO A 662 27.97 -7.26 38.51
N ARG A 663 27.16 -7.67 39.49
CA ARG A 663 25.97 -6.94 39.92
C ARG A 663 26.34 -5.51 40.34
N VAL A 664 25.64 -4.52 39.80
CA VAL A 664 25.86 -3.08 40.07
C VAL A 664 24.80 -2.50 40.99
N ARG A 665 23.54 -2.91 40.84
CA ARG A 665 22.42 -2.47 41.69
C ARG A 665 22.31 -3.38 42.93
N PRO A 666 22.33 -2.88 44.18
CA PRO A 666 22.15 -3.70 45.39
C PRO A 666 20.83 -4.48 45.42
N ALA A 667 20.78 -5.58 46.18
CA ALA A 667 19.57 -6.40 46.35
C ALA A 667 18.45 -5.64 47.09
N GLU A 668 18.82 -4.78 48.04
CA GLU A 668 17.89 -3.96 48.82
C GLU A 668 17.06 -2.99 47.96
N ASN A 669 17.47 -2.69 46.72
CA ASN A 669 16.74 -1.82 45.81
C ASN A 669 15.67 -2.55 44.98
N ASP A 670 15.55 -3.88 45.10
CA ASP A 670 14.57 -4.70 44.39
C ASP A 670 13.47 -5.26 45.31
N LYS A 671 13.26 -4.72 46.52
CA LYS A 671 12.20 -5.16 47.48
C LYS A 671 10.80 -5.10 46.87
N ASN A 672 10.53 -4.03 46.13
CA ASN A 672 9.22 -3.70 45.56
C ASN A 672 9.33 -3.51 44.05
N ILE A 673 8.46 -4.15 43.26
CA ILE A 673 8.44 -4.03 41.80
C ILE A 673 7.07 -3.52 41.34
N ILE A 674 7.08 -2.42 40.58
CA ILE A 674 5.88 -1.71 40.13
C ILE A 674 5.81 -1.78 38.61
N PHE A 675 4.90 -2.60 38.08
CA PHE A 675 4.66 -2.74 36.64
C PHE A 675 3.66 -1.70 36.12
N ASP A 676 4.13 -0.74 35.32
CA ASP A 676 3.30 0.17 34.52
C ASP A 676 2.87 -0.53 33.22
N VAL A 677 1.65 -1.07 33.23
CA VAL A 677 1.10 -1.89 32.15
C VAL A 677 0.10 -1.15 31.26
N HIS A 678 0.11 0.19 31.27
CA HIS A 678 -0.71 1.03 30.38
C HIS A 678 -0.54 0.70 28.89
N GLY A 679 0.61 0.15 28.48
CA GLY A 679 0.85 -0.27 27.10
C GLY A 679 0.39 -1.69 26.76
N VAL A 680 0.03 -2.51 27.76
CA VAL A 680 -0.42 -3.89 27.57
C VAL A 680 -1.90 -3.89 27.21
N THR A 681 -2.22 -3.42 26.00
CA THR A 681 -3.62 -3.35 25.51
C THR A 681 -4.23 -4.72 25.23
N SER A 682 -3.40 -5.77 25.16
CA SER A 682 -3.79 -7.16 25.01
C SER A 682 -2.67 -8.08 25.51
N ILE A 683 -3.02 -9.25 26.02
CA ILE A 683 -2.09 -10.33 26.34
C ILE A 683 -2.62 -11.66 25.78
N ASP A 684 -1.74 -12.55 25.32
CA ASP A 684 -2.10 -13.92 24.91
C ASP A 684 -1.84 -14.94 26.03
N ALA A 685 -2.35 -16.17 25.88
CA ALA A 685 -2.27 -17.19 26.94
C ALA A 685 -0.82 -17.53 27.33
N SER A 686 0.08 -17.67 26.34
CA SER A 686 1.50 -17.95 26.58
C SER A 686 2.22 -16.77 27.23
N GLY A 687 1.89 -15.53 26.85
CA GLY A 687 2.39 -14.32 27.49
C GLY A 687 1.89 -14.19 28.94
N THR A 688 0.65 -14.59 29.20
CA THR A 688 0.05 -14.63 30.55
C THR A 688 0.77 -15.66 31.42
N GLN A 689 1.04 -16.87 30.90
CA GLN A 689 1.83 -17.88 31.62
C GLN A 689 3.24 -17.37 31.94
N VAL A 690 3.96 -16.81 30.97
CA VAL A 690 5.32 -16.27 31.20
C VAL A 690 5.30 -15.11 32.22
N LEU A 691 4.24 -14.30 32.25
CA LEU A 691 4.07 -13.26 33.27
C LEU A 691 3.78 -13.85 34.66
N LEU A 692 2.96 -14.89 34.77
CA LEU A 692 2.74 -15.63 36.02
C LEU A 692 4.06 -16.21 36.55
N GLU A 693 4.84 -16.91 35.71
CA GLU A 693 6.16 -17.46 36.06
C GLU A 693 7.20 -16.37 36.44
N ILE A 694 6.94 -15.11 36.12
CA ILE A 694 7.74 -13.95 36.54
C ILE A 694 7.25 -13.44 37.90
N VAL A 695 5.93 -13.28 38.08
CA VAL A 695 5.31 -12.86 39.36
C VAL A 695 5.59 -13.86 40.47
N GLU A 696 5.38 -15.17 40.25
CA GLU A 696 5.74 -16.22 41.20
C GLU A 696 7.23 -16.15 41.56
N SER A 697 8.10 -15.99 40.56
CA SER A 697 9.54 -15.84 40.76
C SER A 697 9.95 -14.54 41.51
N TYR A 698 9.04 -13.60 41.77
CA TYR A 698 9.25 -12.48 42.69
C TYR A 698 8.67 -12.77 44.07
N VAL A 699 7.45 -13.30 44.15
CA VAL A 699 6.80 -13.68 45.41
C VAL A 699 7.63 -14.73 46.17
N ASP A 700 8.18 -15.72 45.48
CA ASP A 700 9.11 -16.72 46.05
C ASP A 700 10.41 -16.09 46.61
N ARG A 701 10.79 -14.92 46.11
CA ARG A 701 11.93 -14.12 46.59
C ARG A 701 11.55 -13.10 47.67
N ARG A 702 10.30 -13.10 48.14
CA ARG A 702 9.70 -12.06 49.02
C ARG A 702 9.77 -10.64 48.44
N VAL A 703 9.70 -10.52 47.12
CA VAL A 703 9.62 -9.25 46.41
C VAL A 703 8.14 -8.93 46.17
N ARG A 704 7.64 -7.80 46.69
CA ARG A 704 6.24 -7.39 46.54
C ARG A 704 6.00 -6.87 45.12
N VAL A 705 4.88 -7.26 44.49
CA VAL A 705 4.60 -6.95 43.07
C VAL A 705 3.28 -6.18 42.94
N PHE A 706 3.38 -4.98 42.33
CA PHE A 706 2.27 -4.08 42.09
C PHE A 706 2.07 -3.88 40.59
N PHE A 707 0.81 -3.78 40.16
CA PHE A 707 0.43 -3.43 38.79
C PHE A 707 -0.30 -2.10 38.80
N CYS A 708 0.12 -1.18 37.92
CA CYS A 708 -0.46 0.15 37.84
C CYS A 708 -0.87 0.52 36.41
N ARG A 709 -1.86 1.41 36.30
CA ARG A 709 -2.41 1.91 35.03
C ARG A 709 -2.92 0.81 34.09
N LEU A 710 -3.67 -0.17 34.62
CA LEU A 710 -4.31 -1.17 33.76
C LEU A 710 -5.29 -0.50 32.77
N PRO A 711 -5.31 -0.85 31.46
CA PRO A 711 -6.15 -0.17 30.48
C PRO A 711 -7.67 -0.25 30.73
N SER A 712 -8.13 -1.30 31.41
CA SER A 712 -9.49 -1.43 31.98
C SER A 712 -9.51 -2.57 32.99
N LEU A 713 -10.14 -2.35 34.16
CA LEU A 713 -10.40 -3.41 35.14
C LEU A 713 -11.44 -4.42 34.63
N ASN A 714 -12.36 -3.98 33.76
CA ASN A 714 -13.30 -4.87 33.07
C ASN A 714 -12.78 -5.25 31.66
N GLY A 715 -11.45 -5.27 31.48
CA GLY A 715 -10.80 -5.59 30.22
C GLY A 715 -10.31 -7.03 30.18
N SER A 716 -10.22 -7.61 28.97
CA SER A 716 -9.75 -9.00 28.76
C SER A 716 -8.33 -9.27 29.30
N VAL A 717 -7.53 -8.24 29.55
CA VAL A 717 -6.21 -8.35 30.20
C VAL A 717 -6.34 -8.61 31.70
N PHE A 718 -7.25 -7.91 32.39
CA PHE A 718 -7.52 -8.17 33.82
C PHE A 718 -8.19 -9.53 34.01
N GLU A 719 -9.18 -9.85 33.16
CA GLU A 719 -9.84 -11.16 33.16
C GLU A 719 -8.83 -12.31 32.97
N LEU A 720 -7.81 -12.14 32.12
CA LEU A 720 -6.73 -13.12 31.97
C LEU A 720 -5.84 -13.20 33.22
N PHE A 721 -5.51 -12.08 33.87
CA PHE A 721 -4.72 -12.07 35.11
C PHE A 721 -5.48 -12.71 36.29
N GLU A 722 -6.81 -12.53 36.36
CA GLU A 722 -7.68 -13.15 37.35
C GLU A 722 -7.79 -14.65 37.10
N ARG A 723 -8.16 -15.06 35.87
CA ARG A 723 -8.25 -16.47 35.46
C ARG A 723 -6.93 -17.24 35.55
N SER A 724 -5.78 -16.56 35.48
CA SER A 724 -4.45 -17.18 35.63
C SER A 724 -3.89 -17.09 37.05
N GLY A 725 -4.64 -16.59 38.03
CA GLY A 725 -4.18 -16.46 39.42
C GLY A 725 -3.08 -15.41 39.65
N ILE A 726 -2.75 -14.55 38.66
CA ILE A 726 -1.79 -13.45 38.86
C ILE A 726 -2.31 -12.49 39.94
N VAL A 727 -3.62 -12.19 39.92
CA VAL A 727 -4.25 -11.30 40.91
C VAL A 727 -4.11 -11.88 42.33
N GLU A 728 -4.37 -13.17 42.51
CA GLU A 728 -4.22 -13.85 43.79
C GLU A 728 -2.76 -13.86 44.26
N LYS A 729 -1.82 -14.28 43.40
CA LYS A 729 -0.39 -14.35 43.68
C LYS A 729 0.24 -13.01 44.08
N CYS A 730 -0.27 -11.88 43.58
CA CYS A 730 0.26 -10.58 43.96
C CYS A 730 -0.11 -10.16 45.39
N GLY A 731 -1.20 -10.69 45.98
CA GLY A 731 -1.84 -10.16 47.19
C GLY A 731 -3.29 -9.69 47.00
N GLY A 732 -3.93 -10.06 45.89
CA GLY A 732 -5.30 -9.67 45.56
C GLY A 732 -5.42 -8.34 44.83
N THR A 733 -6.65 -7.85 44.68
CA THR A 733 -6.98 -6.64 43.90
C THR A 733 -6.38 -5.34 44.48
N ARG A 734 -5.94 -5.34 45.74
CA ARG A 734 -5.30 -4.17 46.38
C ARG A 734 -4.04 -3.70 45.66
N HIS A 735 -3.31 -4.61 45.01
CA HIS A 735 -2.07 -4.29 44.29
C HIS A 735 -2.29 -3.87 42.83
N PHE A 736 -3.54 -3.63 42.42
CA PHE A 736 -3.95 -3.18 41.08
C PHE A 736 -4.48 -1.75 41.13
N VAL A 737 -3.58 -0.78 40.90
CA VAL A 737 -3.82 0.65 41.19
C VAL A 737 -3.92 1.53 39.96
N SER A 738 -4.51 2.72 40.13
CA SER A 738 -4.74 3.69 39.04
C SER A 738 -3.46 4.40 38.59
N SER A 739 -2.45 4.53 39.44
CA SER A 739 -1.23 5.29 39.14
C SER A 739 0.05 4.74 39.78
N VAL A 740 1.21 5.20 39.28
CA VAL A 740 2.53 4.81 39.82
C VAL A 740 2.76 5.37 41.23
N ASP A 741 2.31 6.61 41.51
CA ASP A 741 2.47 7.25 42.82
C ASP A 741 1.56 6.58 43.89
N GLU A 742 0.41 6.05 43.48
CA GLU A 742 -0.46 5.23 44.33
C GLU A 742 0.19 3.88 44.69
N ALA A 743 0.90 3.23 43.75
CA ALA A 743 1.68 2.03 44.03
C ALA A 743 2.82 2.31 45.03
N LEU A 744 3.50 3.45 44.88
CA LEU A 744 4.59 3.85 45.79
C LEU A 744 4.09 4.13 47.21
N ARG A 745 2.94 4.79 47.35
CA ARG A 745 2.30 4.96 48.68
C ARG A 745 1.89 3.64 49.30
N LEU A 746 1.44 2.65 48.51
CA LEU A 746 1.19 1.31 49.04
C LEU A 746 2.48 0.63 49.50
N THR A 747 3.60 0.77 48.80
CA THR A 747 4.90 0.24 49.26
C THR A 747 5.36 0.87 50.57
N GLU A 748 5.23 2.21 50.70
CA GLU A 748 5.53 2.95 51.94
C GLU A 748 4.65 2.48 53.11
N ILE A 749 3.35 2.27 52.87
CA ILE A 749 2.40 1.78 53.89
C ILE A 749 2.74 0.34 54.31
N GLU A 750 3.16 -0.52 53.39
CA GLU A 750 3.49 -1.91 53.69
C GLU A 750 4.85 -2.07 54.38
N ASP A 751 5.84 -1.24 54.04
CA ASP A 751 7.11 -1.16 54.77
C ASP A 751 6.87 -0.78 56.26
N VAL A 752 6.01 0.21 56.52
CA VAL A 752 5.63 0.62 57.90
C VAL A 752 4.82 -0.46 58.64
N VAL A 753 3.98 -1.23 57.93
CA VAL A 753 3.23 -2.35 58.55
C VAL A 753 4.12 -3.54 58.87
N GLU A 754 5.11 -3.85 58.04
CA GLU A 754 6.12 -4.88 58.35
C GLU A 754 6.98 -4.46 59.57
N GLU A 755 7.49 -3.22 59.60
CA GLU A 755 8.27 -2.69 60.74
C GLU A 755 7.46 -2.68 62.06
N TYR A 756 6.16 -2.36 62.01
CA TYR A 756 5.26 -2.45 63.15
C TYR A 756 5.03 -3.89 63.62
N GLN A 757 4.96 -4.85 62.69
CA GLN A 757 4.80 -6.28 63.02
C GLN A 757 6.08 -6.91 63.57
N GLU A 758 7.26 -6.59 63.01
CA GLU A 758 8.54 -7.10 63.50
C GLU A 758 8.86 -6.58 64.91
N SER A 759 8.59 -5.30 65.19
CA SER A 759 8.73 -4.75 66.55
C SER A 759 7.79 -5.42 67.56
N HIS A 760 6.51 -5.60 67.22
CA HIS A 760 5.54 -6.28 68.10
C HIS A 760 5.80 -7.79 68.25
N ALA A 761 6.51 -8.41 67.31
CA ALA A 761 6.98 -9.79 67.44
C ALA A 761 8.23 -9.89 68.33
N ALA A 762 9.14 -8.92 68.26
CA ALA A 762 10.32 -8.86 69.13
C ALA A 762 9.92 -8.69 70.62
N ASP A 763 8.96 -7.81 70.91
CA ASP A 763 8.40 -7.61 72.26
C ASP A 763 7.62 -8.83 72.82
N GLN A 764 7.44 -9.90 72.03
CA GLN A 764 6.75 -11.14 72.43
C GLN A 764 7.67 -12.36 72.57
N VAL A 765 9.00 -12.19 72.47
CA VAL A 765 9.98 -13.24 72.78
C VAL A 765 10.56 -13.01 74.20
N PRO A 766 10.39 -13.95 75.14
CA PRO A 766 10.86 -13.81 76.53
C PRO A 766 12.35 -14.17 76.73
#